data_AF-A0AAV6CTE9-F1
#
_entry.id   AF-A0AAV6CTE9-F1
#
_cell.length_a   1.000
_cell.length_b   1.000
_cell.length_c   1.000
_cell.angle_alpha   90.00
_cell.angle_beta   90.00
_cell.angle_gamma   90.00
#
_symmetry.space_group_name_H-M   'P 1'
#
loop_
_entity.id
_entity.type
_entity.pdbx_description
1 polymer ?
#
loop_
_entity_poly.entity_id
_entity_poly.type
_entity_poly.pdbx_seq_one_letter_code
_entity_poly.pdbx_strand_id
1 'polypeptide(L)'
;MGRRAAVILLVVLLWPGLASSQSLDWSDLDRAIRDTVAAGDAPGAVVLVGQGDRVLYRKAIGSRALVPAVEPMTPDTIFDIASLTKPVVTAPAVMALVDAGKIDLDAPLGRYLKEFKAPRYAWLTVRRVLTHTAGFADVPPGDVVAKGFPEAMAALAATAWEPSPTAPFRYSDTGFIVLGELVRRVSGKPLDRFARERIFQPLSMRDTTFDPPAAWRARIAPTEQVNGTMLRGVVHDPNARLLKGVAGHAGAFSTVDDLGRFCRMLLNGGTLAGRHVLSATSVQAMFAPTAAGEATRALGWDMASGFSRPLGSFFPTGSVGHTGFTGTSIWMDPPSKTYVIILSNRVHPIGKGSAIELRRRVHAVVGAKLFVPDGEPVTTAVDAPVLGQAATGEAPSGRTRTGLDRLAAAGWAPLAGRSVGLATNQTGVDAQGRRGVDLMAAAGVFKLRALFSPEHGLDGTLDATVPNSVHGTTGLTVWSLYGSDRRPTPAMLRDLDVIVFDIQDVGVRFYTYLTTLVYIMEEAARRGVEVMVLDRPNPLTGRIVEGPVMDPDLRSFTAPHTIPVRTGMTMGEFARMVVAERKIPVKLSVVEMDGWERSMWFDQTGLPWVNPSPNIRSPLEALLYSGVGLLEATNLSVGRGTDTPFEVVGAPWITNPAGLADALNSLGLAGVLFQPVNFQPTASVYAGQMVGGVRLVVTDREAIRPVSVGLTLGRMLLDRYPAQFRPAAIQNLLVNRSTMWSFLRGDSLTRLQKWAEADRASFLQRRASYLIYK
;
A
#
# COMPACT_ATOMS: atom_id res chain seq x y z
N MET A 1 -79.54 -40.62 1.16
CA MET A 1 -79.29 -40.01 2.48
C MET A 1 -77.96 -40.53 3.02
N GLY A 2 -77.06 -39.64 3.48
CA GLY A 2 -75.94 -40.00 4.37
C GLY A 2 -74.54 -40.13 3.74
N ARG A 3 -73.93 -39.03 3.29
CA ARG A 3 -72.47 -38.90 3.11
C ARG A 3 -71.80 -38.79 4.50
N ARG A 4 -70.80 -39.64 4.78
CA ARG A 4 -69.91 -39.48 5.96
C ARG A 4 -68.76 -38.54 5.58
N ALA A 5 -68.69 -37.39 6.25
CA ALA A 5 -67.58 -36.44 6.16
C ALA A 5 -66.58 -36.75 7.28
N ALA A 6 -65.31 -36.92 6.92
CA ALA A 6 -64.19 -36.94 7.85
C ALA A 6 -63.56 -35.53 7.89
N VAL A 7 -63.51 -34.95 9.09
CA VAL A 7 -62.84 -33.68 9.37
C VAL A 7 -61.35 -33.97 9.61
N ILE A 8 -60.47 -33.47 8.75
CA ILE A 8 -59.03 -33.45 8.95
C ILE A 8 -58.66 -32.09 9.53
N LEU A 9 -58.14 -32.10 10.76
CA LEU A 9 -57.56 -30.94 11.44
C LEU A 9 -56.16 -30.70 10.86
N LEU A 10 -55.95 -29.58 10.18
CA LEU A 10 -54.66 -29.18 9.61
C LEU A 10 -53.90 -28.33 10.63
N VAL A 11 -52.90 -28.91 11.28
CA VAL A 11 -51.94 -28.17 12.13
C VAL A 11 -50.92 -27.49 11.20
N VAL A 12 -51.00 -26.16 11.10
CA VAL A 12 -49.99 -25.34 10.43
C VAL A 12 -48.77 -25.23 11.34
N LEU A 13 -47.74 -26.04 11.09
CA LEU A 13 -46.40 -25.84 11.63
C LEU A 13 -45.74 -24.70 10.83
N LEU A 14 -45.60 -23.54 11.48
CA LEU A 14 -44.76 -22.44 11.03
C LEU A 14 -43.29 -22.90 11.00
N TRP A 15 -42.82 -23.24 9.80
CA TRP A 15 -41.41 -23.45 9.52
C TRP A 15 -40.73 -22.07 9.42
N PRO A 16 -39.73 -21.72 10.24
CA PRO A 16 -38.90 -20.58 9.94
C PRO A 16 -38.12 -20.90 8.66
N GLY A 17 -38.33 -20.08 7.63
CA GLY A 17 -37.61 -20.18 6.37
C GLY A 17 -36.11 -20.18 6.63
N LEU A 18 -35.46 -21.29 6.29
CA LEU A 18 -34.02 -21.35 6.13
C LEU A 18 -33.65 -20.29 5.07
N ALA A 19 -33.10 -19.17 5.53
CA ALA A 19 -32.37 -18.27 4.67
C ALA A 19 -31.28 -19.11 3.99
N SER A 20 -31.46 -19.37 2.69
CA SER A 20 -30.43 -19.94 1.85
C SER A 20 -29.20 -19.03 1.97
N SER A 21 -28.16 -19.47 2.69
CA SER A 21 -26.89 -18.76 2.68
C SER A 21 -26.38 -18.80 1.24
N GLN A 22 -26.44 -17.69 0.52
CA GLN A 22 -25.84 -17.60 -0.81
C GLN A 22 -24.38 -18.04 -0.70
N SER A 23 -24.00 -19.09 -1.44
CA SER A 23 -22.61 -19.51 -1.51
C SER A 23 -21.80 -18.37 -2.12
N LEU A 24 -20.77 -17.90 -1.41
CA LEU A 24 -19.87 -16.87 -1.92
C LEU A 24 -19.25 -17.34 -3.25
N ASP A 25 -19.36 -16.52 -4.29
CA ASP A 25 -18.65 -16.75 -5.55
C ASP A 25 -17.15 -16.52 -5.35
N TRP A 26 -16.32 -17.46 -5.80
CA TRP A 26 -14.86 -17.41 -5.72
C TRP A 26 -14.20 -17.41 -7.11
N SER A 27 -14.95 -17.13 -8.17
CA SER A 27 -14.47 -17.10 -9.57
C SER A 27 -13.27 -16.16 -9.78
N ASP A 28 -13.17 -15.08 -9.00
CA ASP A 28 -12.03 -14.16 -9.05
C ASP A 28 -10.73 -14.75 -8.51
N LEU A 29 -10.80 -15.73 -7.60
CA LEU A 29 -9.62 -16.49 -7.19
C LEU A 29 -9.13 -17.38 -8.34
N ASP A 30 -10.04 -18.04 -9.04
CA ASP A 30 -9.69 -18.84 -10.22
C ASP A 30 -9.02 -17.97 -11.29
N ARG A 31 -9.59 -16.78 -11.53
CA ARG A 31 -9.05 -15.79 -12.48
C ARG A 31 -7.66 -15.32 -12.06
N ALA A 32 -7.44 -15.01 -10.78
CA ALA A 32 -6.13 -14.59 -10.29
C ALA A 32 -5.05 -15.65 -10.54
N ILE A 33 -5.36 -16.93 -10.32
CA ILE A 33 -4.42 -18.01 -10.60
C ILE A 33 -4.20 -18.19 -12.10
N ARG A 34 -5.27 -18.20 -12.91
CA ARG A 34 -5.17 -18.32 -14.38
C ARG A 34 -4.35 -17.19 -15.01
N ASP A 35 -4.55 -15.96 -14.58
CA ASP A 35 -3.81 -14.80 -15.09
C ASP A 35 -2.32 -14.90 -14.72
N THR A 36 -2.00 -15.39 -13.53
CA THR A 36 -0.61 -15.63 -13.10
C THR A 36 0.08 -16.67 -13.99
N VAL A 37 -0.64 -17.75 -14.32
CA VAL A 37 -0.14 -18.79 -15.23
C VAL A 37 0.05 -18.24 -16.64
N ALA A 38 -0.93 -17.50 -17.15
CA ALA A 38 -0.89 -16.90 -18.48
C ALA A 38 0.24 -15.87 -18.63
N ALA A 39 0.57 -15.14 -17.56
CA ALA A 39 1.68 -14.19 -17.53
C ALA A 39 3.06 -14.85 -17.47
N GLY A 40 3.15 -16.16 -17.24
CA GLY A 40 4.42 -16.85 -17.01
C GLY A 40 5.06 -16.54 -15.66
N ASP A 41 4.32 -15.93 -14.74
CA ASP A 41 4.79 -15.54 -13.41
C ASP A 41 5.00 -16.75 -12.49
N ALA A 42 4.17 -17.79 -12.66
CA ALA A 42 4.37 -19.10 -12.07
C ALA A 42 3.66 -20.19 -12.91
N PRO A 43 4.12 -21.46 -12.89
CA PRO A 43 3.49 -22.55 -13.64
C PRO A 43 2.05 -22.87 -13.22
N GLY A 44 1.71 -22.60 -11.96
CA GLY A 44 0.44 -22.94 -11.35
C GLY A 44 0.44 -22.66 -9.86
N ALA A 45 -0.72 -22.82 -9.22
CA ALA A 45 -0.86 -22.70 -7.78
C ALA A 45 -1.97 -23.61 -7.24
N VAL A 46 -1.86 -23.93 -5.95
CA VAL A 46 -2.93 -24.47 -5.12
C VAL A 46 -3.25 -23.43 -4.04
N VAL A 47 -4.52 -23.03 -3.96
CA VAL A 47 -4.99 -22.03 -3.00
C VAL A 47 -6.06 -22.64 -2.10
N LEU A 48 -5.95 -22.41 -0.80
CA LEU A 48 -6.91 -22.80 0.22
C LEU A 48 -7.33 -21.56 1.02
N VAL A 49 -8.64 -21.36 1.16
CA VAL A 49 -9.26 -20.36 2.04
C VAL A 49 -10.15 -21.11 3.00
N GLY A 50 -9.95 -20.89 4.30
CA GLY A 50 -10.76 -21.49 5.35
C GLY A 50 -11.16 -20.48 6.41
N GLN A 51 -12.22 -20.82 7.14
CA GLN A 51 -12.72 -20.07 8.29
C GLN A 51 -13.17 -21.06 9.37
N GLY A 52 -12.46 -21.09 10.50
CA GLY A 52 -12.59 -22.17 11.47
C GLY A 52 -12.37 -23.54 10.80
N ASP A 53 -13.32 -24.46 10.99
CA ASP A 53 -13.28 -25.79 10.37
C ASP A 53 -13.81 -25.85 8.93
N ARG A 54 -14.37 -24.74 8.42
CA ARG A 54 -14.95 -24.69 7.08
C ARG A 54 -13.87 -24.39 6.05
N VAL A 55 -13.82 -25.20 5.00
CA VAL A 55 -13.08 -24.89 3.76
C VAL A 55 -14.03 -24.11 2.85
N LEU A 56 -13.69 -22.86 2.57
CA LEU A 56 -14.50 -21.97 1.74
C LEU A 56 -14.08 -22.05 0.26
N TYR A 57 -12.80 -22.25 0.02
CA TYR A 57 -12.23 -22.40 -1.32
C TYR A 57 -11.02 -23.32 -1.27
N ARG A 58 -10.92 -24.26 -2.21
CA ARG A 58 -9.74 -25.13 -2.39
C ARG A 58 -9.64 -25.54 -3.85
N LYS A 59 -8.68 -24.98 -4.59
CA LYS A 59 -8.47 -25.33 -5.99
C LYS A 59 -7.01 -25.34 -6.39
N ALA A 60 -6.71 -26.19 -7.36
CA ALA A 60 -5.43 -26.31 -8.06
C ALA A 60 -5.64 -25.88 -9.51
N ILE A 61 -4.83 -24.95 -10.00
CA ILE A 61 -4.89 -24.43 -11.36
C ILE A 61 -3.47 -24.30 -11.93
N GLY A 62 -3.30 -24.65 -13.20
CA GLY A 62 -2.02 -24.62 -13.91
C GLY A 62 -1.30 -25.97 -13.85
N SER A 63 0.02 -25.92 -13.90
CA SER A 63 0.90 -27.10 -13.96
C SER A 63 1.84 -27.13 -12.77
N ARG A 64 2.10 -28.31 -12.20
CA ARG A 64 3.12 -28.48 -11.15
C ARG A 64 4.54 -28.49 -11.74
N ALA A 65 4.68 -28.96 -12.97
CA ALA A 65 5.93 -28.99 -13.73
C ALA A 65 5.66 -28.61 -15.19
N LEU A 66 6.60 -27.87 -15.78
CA LEU A 66 6.62 -27.54 -17.21
C LEU A 66 7.67 -28.34 -17.99
N VAL A 67 8.72 -28.80 -17.30
CA VAL A 67 9.84 -29.54 -17.89
C VAL A 67 10.25 -30.68 -16.94
N PRO A 68 10.74 -31.83 -17.47
CA PRO A 68 10.91 -32.14 -18.89
C PRO A 68 9.58 -32.36 -19.63
N ALA A 69 8.49 -32.58 -18.90
CA ALA A 69 7.13 -32.65 -19.43
C ALA A 69 6.19 -31.77 -18.60
N VAL A 70 5.09 -31.35 -19.23
CA VAL A 70 4.02 -30.63 -18.54
C VAL A 70 3.23 -31.62 -17.67
N GLU A 71 3.24 -31.40 -16.36
CA GLU A 71 2.49 -32.19 -15.39
C GLU A 71 1.38 -31.32 -14.76
N PRO A 72 0.10 -31.73 -14.80
CA PRO A 72 -0.99 -30.92 -14.29
C PRO A 72 -0.88 -30.71 -12.77
N MET A 73 -1.25 -29.52 -12.31
CA MET A 73 -1.35 -29.20 -10.89
C MET A 73 -2.52 -29.96 -10.28
N THR A 74 -2.30 -30.63 -9.14
CA THR A 74 -3.38 -31.27 -8.37
C THR A 74 -3.45 -30.71 -6.94
N PRO A 75 -4.61 -30.77 -6.27
CA PRO A 75 -4.76 -30.21 -4.93
C PRO A 75 -3.84 -30.81 -3.85
N ASP A 76 -3.36 -32.04 -4.06
CA ASP A 76 -2.43 -32.77 -3.19
C ASP A 76 -0.95 -32.56 -3.56
N THR A 77 -0.65 -31.61 -4.46
CA THR A 77 0.72 -31.26 -4.84
C THR A 77 1.51 -30.80 -3.62
N ILE A 78 2.70 -31.35 -3.46
CA ILE A 78 3.63 -31.04 -2.37
C ILE A 78 4.61 -29.98 -2.85
N PHE A 79 4.75 -28.89 -2.11
CA PHE A 79 5.63 -27.77 -2.46
C PHE A 79 6.76 -27.63 -1.46
N ASP A 80 7.93 -27.21 -1.93
CA ASP A 80 8.92 -26.56 -1.07
C ASP A 80 8.32 -25.25 -0.54
N ILE A 81 8.07 -25.17 0.76
CA ILE A 81 7.40 -24.00 1.36
C ILE A 81 8.37 -22.85 1.68
N ALA A 82 9.67 -23.03 1.42
CA ALA A 82 10.72 -22.06 1.64
C ALA A 82 10.63 -21.44 3.05
N SER A 83 10.67 -20.11 3.14
CA SER A 83 10.62 -19.37 4.41
C SER A 83 9.37 -19.56 5.25
N LEU A 84 8.30 -20.18 4.75
CA LEU A 84 7.20 -20.62 5.62
C LEU A 84 7.66 -21.65 6.67
N THR A 85 8.80 -22.31 6.46
CA THR A 85 9.45 -23.17 7.46
C THR A 85 9.65 -22.43 8.80
N LYS A 86 9.96 -21.12 8.77
CA LYS A 86 10.15 -20.30 9.97
C LYS A 86 8.94 -20.32 10.89
N PRO A 87 7.75 -19.83 10.47
CA PRO A 87 6.56 -19.84 11.32
C PRO A 87 5.87 -21.20 11.42
N VAL A 88 6.01 -22.10 10.44
CA VAL A 88 5.30 -23.39 10.45
C VAL A 88 6.03 -24.45 11.27
N VAL A 89 7.36 -24.35 11.38
CA VAL A 89 8.18 -25.38 12.03
C VAL A 89 8.99 -24.81 13.18
N THR A 90 9.87 -23.85 12.91
CA THR A 90 10.89 -23.45 13.89
C THR A 90 10.29 -22.66 15.04
N ALA A 91 9.44 -21.68 14.76
CA ALA A 91 8.75 -20.90 15.80
C ALA A 91 7.88 -21.80 16.71
N PRO A 92 6.96 -22.65 16.20
CA PRO A 92 6.18 -23.54 17.06
C PRO A 92 7.03 -24.59 17.77
N ALA A 93 8.16 -25.04 17.20
CA ALA A 93 9.09 -25.92 17.91
C ALA A 93 9.73 -25.22 19.12
N VAL A 94 10.12 -23.95 18.99
CA VAL A 94 10.59 -23.13 20.12
C VAL A 94 9.47 -22.94 21.14
N MET A 95 8.26 -22.60 20.71
CA MET A 95 7.11 -22.40 21.61
C MET A 95 6.71 -23.70 22.34
N ALA A 96 6.82 -24.87 21.71
CA ALA A 96 6.59 -26.14 22.38
C ALA A 96 7.61 -26.43 23.49
N LEU A 97 8.84 -25.91 23.35
CA LEU A 97 9.85 -25.96 24.41
C LEU A 97 9.61 -24.90 25.50
N VAL A 98 8.99 -23.77 25.15
CA VAL A 98 8.49 -22.78 26.12
C VAL A 98 7.39 -23.39 26.98
N ASP A 99 6.40 -24.04 26.37
CA ASP A 99 5.33 -24.75 27.10
C ASP A 99 5.87 -25.84 28.02
N ALA A 100 6.99 -26.49 27.65
CA ALA A 100 7.66 -27.49 28.46
C ALA A 100 8.55 -26.88 29.57
N GLY A 101 8.58 -25.55 29.72
CA GLY A 101 9.43 -24.84 30.68
C GLY A 101 10.94 -24.93 30.38
N LYS A 102 11.31 -25.34 29.16
CA LYS A 102 12.72 -25.54 28.75
C LYS A 102 13.33 -24.31 28.10
N ILE A 103 12.50 -23.42 27.56
CA ILE A 103 12.91 -22.13 27.00
C ILE A 103 12.09 -21.02 27.65
N ASP A 104 12.80 -19.99 28.07
CA ASP A 104 12.27 -18.69 28.45
C ASP A 104 12.55 -17.71 27.30
N LEU A 105 11.50 -17.06 26.80
CA LEU A 105 11.55 -16.14 25.65
C LEU A 105 12.41 -14.91 25.90
N ASP A 106 12.43 -14.45 27.16
CA ASP A 106 13.09 -13.21 27.56
C ASP A 106 14.45 -13.46 28.23
N ALA A 107 14.81 -14.74 28.44
CA ALA A 107 16.16 -15.10 28.82
C ALA A 107 17.16 -14.81 27.69
N PRO A 108 18.40 -14.38 28.03
CA PRO A 108 19.47 -14.23 27.06
C PRO A 108 19.74 -15.54 26.32
N LEU A 109 19.98 -15.46 25.01
CA LEU A 109 20.25 -16.62 24.15
C LEU A 109 21.47 -17.42 24.64
N GLY A 110 22.43 -16.74 25.26
CA GLY A 110 23.61 -17.33 25.92
C GLY A 110 23.29 -18.34 27.02
N ARG A 111 22.09 -18.30 27.61
CA ARG A 111 21.62 -19.31 28.56
C ARG A 111 21.59 -20.72 27.95
N TYR A 112 21.27 -20.81 26.65
CA TYR A 112 21.10 -22.08 25.94
C TYR A 112 22.24 -22.37 24.95
N LEU A 113 22.82 -21.33 24.37
CA LEU A 113 23.84 -21.42 23.34
C LEU A 113 25.15 -20.79 23.84
N LYS A 114 26.17 -21.63 24.10
CA LYS A 114 27.45 -21.20 24.68
C LYS A 114 28.15 -20.08 23.89
N GLU A 115 27.95 -20.06 22.57
CA GLU A 115 28.51 -19.10 21.62
C GLU A 115 28.00 -17.67 21.88
N PHE A 116 26.86 -17.52 22.57
CA PHE A 116 26.25 -16.24 22.92
C PHE A 116 26.33 -15.92 24.42
N LYS A 117 27.24 -16.55 25.19
CA LYS A 117 27.38 -16.32 26.65
C LYS A 117 28.05 -15.00 27.03
N ALA A 118 28.84 -14.41 26.14
CA ALA A 118 29.61 -13.21 26.46
C ALA A 118 28.68 -12.03 26.85
N PRO A 119 29.08 -11.16 27.80
CA PRO A 119 28.24 -10.04 28.28
C PRO A 119 27.66 -9.15 27.18
N ARG A 120 28.37 -8.98 26.05
CA ARG A 120 27.90 -8.23 24.88
C ARG A 120 26.60 -8.77 24.25
N TYR A 121 26.23 -10.01 24.54
CA TYR A 121 25.00 -10.66 24.05
C TYR A 121 23.90 -10.76 25.11
N ALA A 122 24.08 -10.17 26.30
CA ALA A 122 23.11 -10.28 27.38
C ALA A 122 21.72 -9.75 27.01
N TRP A 123 21.63 -8.80 26.08
CA TRP A 123 20.39 -8.22 25.57
C TRP A 123 19.71 -9.06 24.47
N LEU A 124 20.43 -10.02 23.87
CA LEU A 124 19.93 -10.86 22.79
C LEU A 124 19.07 -11.98 23.37
N THR A 125 17.75 -11.84 23.29
CA THR A 125 16.80 -12.84 23.80
C THR A 125 16.21 -13.69 22.68
N VAL A 126 15.64 -14.85 23.03
CA VAL A 126 14.96 -15.74 22.08
C VAL A 126 13.81 -15.01 21.36
N ARG A 127 13.05 -14.18 22.09
CA ARG A 127 12.00 -13.30 21.55
C ARG A 127 12.49 -12.41 20.43
N ARG A 128 13.67 -11.81 20.58
CA ARG A 128 14.25 -10.91 19.56
C ARG A 128 14.63 -11.65 18.29
N VAL A 129 15.10 -12.89 18.41
CA VAL A 129 15.38 -13.73 17.24
C VAL A 129 14.09 -14.10 16.51
N LEU A 130 13.05 -14.52 17.25
CA LEU A 130 11.72 -14.87 16.69
C LEU A 130 11.02 -13.69 16.01
N THR A 131 11.34 -12.44 16.40
CA THR A 131 10.74 -11.22 15.86
C THR A 131 11.62 -10.50 14.84
N HIS A 132 12.77 -11.07 14.45
CA HIS A 132 13.72 -10.43 13.54
C HIS A 132 14.22 -9.05 14.04
N THR A 133 14.34 -8.88 15.37
CA THR A 133 14.86 -7.67 16.04
C THR A 133 16.18 -7.94 16.78
N ALA A 134 16.81 -9.06 16.44
CA ALA A 134 18.09 -9.50 16.96
C ALA A 134 19.29 -8.93 16.18
N GLY A 135 19.10 -8.26 15.04
CA GLY A 135 20.20 -7.67 14.26
C GLY A 135 21.07 -8.65 13.47
N PHE A 136 20.72 -9.95 13.45
CA PHE A 136 21.39 -10.94 12.62
C PHE A 136 21.35 -10.57 11.13
N ALA A 137 22.38 -10.98 10.38
CA ALA A 137 22.44 -10.82 8.93
C ALA A 137 21.24 -11.50 8.25
N ASP A 138 20.84 -10.96 7.10
CA ASP A 138 19.71 -11.51 6.34
C ASP A 138 20.02 -12.96 5.93
N VAL A 139 21.02 -13.14 5.09
CA VAL A 139 21.51 -14.45 4.63
C VAL A 139 22.94 -14.67 5.14
N PRO A 140 23.25 -15.79 5.80
CA PRO A 140 24.61 -16.08 6.22
C PRO A 140 25.50 -16.50 5.04
N PRO A 141 26.83 -16.26 5.10
CA PRO A 141 27.76 -16.73 4.08
C PRO A 141 27.71 -18.26 3.92
N GLY A 142 27.69 -18.73 2.67
CA GLY A 142 27.56 -20.16 2.38
C GLY A 142 28.74 -21.00 2.88
N ASP A 143 29.96 -20.46 2.84
CA ASP A 143 31.17 -21.08 3.39
C ASP A 143 31.11 -21.24 4.92
N VAL A 144 30.43 -20.33 5.63
CA VAL A 144 30.16 -20.45 7.07
C VAL A 144 29.16 -21.58 7.32
N VAL A 145 28.06 -21.62 6.56
CA VAL A 145 27.02 -22.64 6.71
C VAL A 145 27.53 -24.03 6.33
N ALA A 146 28.35 -24.14 5.29
CA ALA A 146 28.93 -25.40 4.80
C ALA A 146 29.78 -26.15 5.84
N LYS A 147 30.27 -25.46 6.88
CA LYS A 147 30.98 -26.09 8.00
C LYS A 147 30.09 -27.04 8.81
N GLY A 148 28.77 -26.87 8.76
CA GLY A 148 27.82 -27.64 9.56
C GLY A 148 27.89 -27.29 11.05
N PHE A 149 27.05 -27.91 11.87
CA PHE A 149 27.07 -27.71 13.33
C PHE A 149 28.02 -28.71 14.01
N PRO A 150 28.80 -28.27 15.03
CA PRO A 150 28.71 -26.99 15.73
C PRO A 150 29.51 -25.80 15.14
N GLU A 151 30.39 -26.02 14.16
CA GLU A 151 31.37 -25.03 13.66
C GLU A 151 30.69 -23.78 13.05
N ALA A 152 29.61 -23.98 12.29
CA ALA A 152 28.78 -22.91 11.74
C ALA A 152 28.23 -22.01 12.86
N MET A 153 27.87 -22.56 14.02
CA MET A 153 27.36 -21.77 15.14
C MET A 153 28.44 -20.83 15.72
N ALA A 154 29.66 -21.35 15.88
CA ALA A 154 30.79 -20.54 16.34
C ALA A 154 31.11 -19.42 15.35
N ALA A 155 31.11 -19.73 14.05
CA ALA A 155 31.36 -18.75 13.00
C ALA A 155 30.25 -17.68 12.93
N LEU A 156 28.97 -18.07 12.97
CA LEU A 156 27.84 -17.13 12.96
C LEU A 156 27.84 -16.19 14.17
N ALA A 157 28.24 -16.68 15.35
CA ALA A 157 28.39 -15.85 16.54
C ALA A 157 29.59 -14.88 16.43
N ALA A 158 30.66 -15.31 15.76
CA ALA A 158 31.88 -14.53 15.57
C ALA A 158 31.76 -13.46 14.46
N THR A 159 30.84 -13.63 13.50
CA THR A 159 30.59 -12.62 12.46
C THR A 159 30.27 -11.28 13.12
N ALA A 160 30.89 -10.20 12.65
CA ALA A 160 30.62 -8.86 13.15
C ALA A 160 29.20 -8.43 12.74
N TRP A 161 28.30 -8.35 13.71
CA TRP A 161 27.02 -7.67 13.60
C TRP A 161 26.93 -6.72 14.78
N GLU A 162 26.44 -5.49 14.58
CA GLU A 162 26.33 -4.50 15.66
C GLU A 162 25.22 -4.94 16.62
N PRO A 163 25.56 -5.37 17.85
CA PRO A 163 24.57 -5.80 18.81
C PRO A 163 23.90 -4.55 19.37
N SER A 164 22.65 -4.28 19.02
CA SER A 164 21.92 -3.13 19.56
C SER A 164 20.58 -3.53 20.17
N PRO A 165 20.31 -3.18 21.44
CA PRO A 165 18.99 -3.34 22.02
C PRO A 165 17.93 -2.48 21.31
N THR A 166 18.34 -1.48 20.51
CA THR A 166 17.48 -0.62 19.70
C THR A 166 17.48 -0.99 18.20
N ALA A 167 18.08 -2.13 17.82
CA ALA A 167 18.12 -2.57 16.42
C ALA A 167 16.69 -2.63 15.83
N PRO A 168 16.46 -1.98 14.68
CA PRO A 168 15.16 -2.03 14.01
C PRO A 168 14.90 -3.44 13.45
N PHE A 169 13.68 -3.66 12.94
CA PHE A 169 13.36 -4.86 12.19
C PHE A 169 14.35 -5.08 11.02
N ARG A 170 14.94 -6.27 10.98
CA ARG A 170 15.72 -6.77 9.84
C ARG A 170 15.42 -8.24 9.64
N TYR A 171 14.75 -8.55 8.53
CA TYR A 171 14.49 -9.94 8.14
C TYR A 171 15.80 -10.75 8.12
N SER A 172 15.77 -11.97 8.67
CA SER A 172 16.97 -12.76 8.91
C SER A 172 16.71 -14.25 8.87
N ASP A 173 17.29 -14.92 7.88
CA ASP A 173 17.44 -16.37 7.81
C ASP A 173 18.45 -16.86 8.84
N THR A 174 19.53 -16.11 9.05
CA THR A 174 20.56 -16.43 10.05
C THR A 174 19.95 -16.65 11.43
N GLY A 175 19.08 -15.76 11.89
CA GLY A 175 18.42 -15.90 13.19
C GLY A 175 17.61 -17.21 13.31
N PHE A 176 16.91 -17.60 12.24
CA PHE A 176 16.13 -18.83 12.26
C PHE A 176 16.98 -20.11 12.13
N ILE A 177 18.14 -20.05 11.47
CA ILE A 177 19.14 -21.13 11.53
C ILE A 177 19.61 -21.34 12.97
N VAL A 178 19.89 -20.25 13.69
CA VAL A 178 20.26 -20.30 15.12
C VAL A 178 19.13 -20.87 15.98
N LEU A 179 17.86 -20.51 15.71
CA LEU A 179 16.71 -21.10 16.41
C LEU A 179 16.53 -22.60 16.13
N GLY A 180 16.82 -23.06 14.92
CA GLY A 180 16.81 -24.49 14.60
C GLY A 180 17.83 -25.27 15.45
N GLU A 181 19.03 -24.72 15.61
CA GLU A 181 20.07 -25.30 16.47
C GLU A 181 19.73 -25.20 17.96
N LEU A 182 19.08 -24.11 18.39
CA LEU A 182 18.53 -23.98 19.74
C LEU A 182 17.57 -25.13 20.07
N VAL A 183 16.61 -25.41 19.18
CA VAL A 183 15.68 -26.54 19.33
C VAL A 183 16.45 -27.84 19.46
N ARG A 184 17.46 -28.08 18.63
CA ARG A 184 18.26 -29.32 18.69
C ARG A 184 18.97 -29.49 20.02
N ARG A 185 19.63 -28.45 20.52
CA ARG A 185 20.40 -28.52 21.77
C ARG A 185 19.52 -28.63 23.01
N VAL A 186 18.39 -27.93 23.05
CA VAL A 186 17.49 -27.94 24.21
C VAL A 186 16.62 -29.21 24.24
N SER A 187 16.18 -29.71 23.07
CA SER A 187 15.37 -30.92 23.00
C SER A 187 16.17 -32.23 22.95
N GLY A 188 17.44 -32.16 22.55
CA GLY A 188 18.27 -33.34 22.23
C GLY A 188 17.91 -34.01 20.90
N LYS A 189 16.99 -33.45 20.10
CA LYS A 189 16.51 -34.03 18.83
C LYS A 189 16.72 -33.09 17.65
N PRO A 190 17.12 -33.59 16.47
CA PRO A 190 17.10 -32.83 15.22
C PRO A 190 15.73 -32.16 14.97
N LEU A 191 15.73 -30.97 14.34
CA LEU A 191 14.52 -30.16 14.14
C LEU A 191 13.43 -30.90 13.38
N ASP A 192 13.78 -31.65 12.35
CA ASP A 192 12.86 -32.48 11.55
C ASP A 192 12.17 -33.55 12.41
N ARG A 193 12.93 -34.25 13.27
CA ARG A 193 12.40 -35.28 14.16
C ARG A 193 11.53 -34.67 15.26
N PHE A 194 11.99 -33.57 15.85
CA PHE A 194 11.25 -32.86 16.88
C PHE A 194 9.92 -32.33 16.34
N ALA A 195 9.93 -31.66 15.19
CA ALA A 195 8.73 -31.14 14.55
C ALA A 195 7.78 -32.26 14.12
N ARG A 196 8.30 -33.38 13.60
CA ARG A 196 7.48 -34.54 13.26
C ARG A 196 6.70 -35.07 14.46
N GLU A 197 7.39 -35.30 15.58
CA GLU A 197 6.77 -35.87 16.79
C GLU A 197 5.85 -34.87 17.51
N ARG A 198 6.24 -33.59 17.55
CA ARG A 198 5.55 -32.58 18.37
C ARG A 198 4.48 -31.80 17.62
N ILE A 199 4.57 -31.72 16.30
CA ILE A 199 3.70 -30.88 15.47
C ILE A 199 2.99 -31.73 14.41
N PHE A 200 3.74 -32.40 13.53
CA PHE A 200 3.16 -33.02 12.33
C PHE A 200 2.31 -34.25 12.65
N GLN A 201 2.83 -35.20 13.45
CA GLN A 201 2.09 -36.41 13.84
C GLN A 201 0.82 -36.09 14.66
N PRO A 202 0.87 -35.24 15.71
CA PRO A 202 -0.33 -34.85 16.46
C PRO A 202 -1.40 -34.20 15.57
N LEU A 203 -0.97 -33.40 14.58
CA LEU A 203 -1.89 -32.76 13.64
C LEU A 203 -2.31 -33.64 12.48
N SER A 204 -1.75 -34.84 12.35
CA SER A 204 -1.91 -35.69 11.16
C SER A 204 -1.55 -34.97 9.86
N MET A 205 -0.48 -34.17 9.89
CA MET A 205 0.14 -33.58 8.70
C MET A 205 1.00 -34.64 8.02
N ARG A 206 0.39 -35.44 7.14
CA ARG A 206 0.97 -36.69 6.61
C ARG A 206 1.90 -36.46 5.42
N ASP A 207 1.76 -35.31 4.77
CA ASP A 207 2.49 -34.89 3.58
C ASP A 207 3.44 -33.71 3.88
N THR A 208 3.82 -33.53 5.15
CA THR A 208 4.78 -32.52 5.61
C THR A 208 6.06 -33.16 6.15
N THR A 209 7.22 -32.76 5.62
CA THR A 209 8.55 -33.25 6.04
C THR A 209 9.67 -32.34 5.52
N PHE A 210 10.88 -32.47 6.05
CA PHE A 210 12.09 -31.85 5.46
C PHE A 210 12.72 -32.71 4.36
N ASP A 211 12.63 -34.04 4.50
CA ASP A 211 13.21 -35.02 3.60
C ASP A 211 12.09 -35.88 3.00
N PRO A 212 11.51 -35.48 1.85
CA PRO A 212 10.38 -36.19 1.26
C PRO A 212 10.84 -37.51 0.65
N PRO A 213 10.19 -38.66 1.00
CA PRO A 213 10.60 -39.96 0.48
C PRO A 213 10.43 -40.02 -1.04
N ALA A 214 11.23 -40.86 -1.70
CA ALA A 214 11.22 -41.01 -3.16
C ALA A 214 9.83 -41.33 -3.73
N ALA A 215 8.99 -42.05 -2.97
CA ALA A 215 7.60 -42.36 -3.35
C ALA A 215 6.73 -41.11 -3.54
N TRP A 216 7.06 -39.98 -2.92
CA TRP A 216 6.32 -38.72 -3.07
C TRP A 216 6.72 -37.95 -4.32
N ARG A 217 7.80 -38.33 -5.01
CA ARG A 217 8.41 -37.53 -6.09
C ARG A 217 7.40 -37.09 -7.16
N ALA A 218 6.48 -37.98 -7.57
CA ALA A 218 5.43 -37.68 -8.55
C ALA A 218 4.48 -36.56 -8.10
N ARG A 219 4.24 -36.43 -6.79
CA ARG A 219 3.38 -35.38 -6.22
C ARG A 219 4.11 -34.06 -5.94
N ILE A 220 5.44 -34.06 -5.93
CA ILE A 220 6.23 -32.87 -5.58
C ILE A 220 6.38 -31.95 -6.81
N ALA A 221 6.09 -30.65 -6.62
CA ALA A 221 6.41 -29.63 -7.62
C ALA A 221 7.94 -29.42 -7.69
N PRO A 222 8.60 -29.64 -8.85
CA PRO A 222 10.02 -29.32 -9.03
C PRO A 222 10.25 -27.80 -8.98
N THR A 223 11.34 -27.34 -8.38
CA THR A 223 11.68 -25.91 -8.26
C THR A 223 12.54 -25.45 -9.44
N GLU A 224 13.85 -25.34 -9.32
CA GLU A 224 14.70 -24.85 -10.42
C GLU A 224 15.75 -25.88 -10.86
N GLN A 225 16.26 -25.71 -12.07
CA GLN A 225 17.45 -26.42 -12.52
C GLN A 225 18.72 -25.79 -11.94
N VAL A 226 19.48 -26.57 -11.18
CA VAL A 226 20.80 -26.18 -10.67
C VAL A 226 21.83 -27.15 -11.23
N ASN A 227 22.86 -26.62 -11.90
CA ASN A 227 23.93 -27.41 -12.51
C ASN A 227 23.40 -28.57 -13.40
N GLY A 228 22.39 -28.27 -14.22
CA GLY A 228 21.77 -29.24 -15.14
C GLY A 228 20.83 -30.26 -14.47
N THR A 229 20.62 -30.20 -13.15
CA THR A 229 19.72 -31.10 -12.42
C THR A 229 18.51 -30.34 -11.89
N MET A 230 17.31 -30.82 -12.23
CA MET A 230 16.07 -30.27 -11.67
C MET A 230 15.93 -30.62 -10.18
N LEU A 231 15.84 -29.60 -9.34
CA LEU A 231 15.54 -29.78 -7.92
C LEU A 231 14.07 -30.23 -7.78
N ARG A 232 13.88 -31.45 -7.28
CA ARG A 232 12.54 -32.01 -6.98
C ARG A 232 12.67 -32.92 -5.77
N GLY A 233 11.91 -32.64 -4.72
CA GLY A 233 12.07 -33.29 -3.41
C GLY A 233 13.38 -32.95 -2.71
N VAL A 234 14.04 -31.88 -3.14
CA VAL A 234 15.26 -31.33 -2.55
C VAL A 234 15.01 -29.85 -2.34
N VAL A 235 15.31 -29.33 -1.15
CA VAL A 235 15.07 -27.91 -0.83
C VAL A 235 15.80 -26.99 -1.82
N HIS A 236 15.09 -25.97 -2.28
CA HIS A 236 15.58 -24.94 -3.19
C HIS A 236 16.70 -24.11 -2.55
N ASP A 237 16.47 -23.66 -1.31
CA ASP A 237 17.41 -22.81 -0.57
C ASP A 237 18.82 -23.43 -0.48
N PRO A 238 19.86 -22.72 -0.96
CA PRO A 238 21.21 -23.26 -1.01
C PRO A 238 21.81 -23.50 0.38
N ASN A 239 21.53 -22.62 1.35
CA ASN A 239 22.05 -22.77 2.71
C ASN A 239 21.38 -23.94 3.45
N ALA A 240 20.09 -24.18 3.23
CA ALA A 240 19.42 -25.36 3.74
C ALA A 240 20.00 -26.65 3.14
N ARG A 241 20.35 -26.67 1.85
CA ARG A 241 21.06 -27.80 1.22
C ARG A 241 22.42 -28.07 1.87
N LEU A 242 23.19 -27.02 2.17
CA LEU A 242 24.47 -27.15 2.89
C LEU A 242 24.29 -27.73 4.30
N LEU A 243 23.13 -27.50 4.93
CA LEU A 243 22.73 -28.10 6.21
C LEU A 243 22.00 -29.44 6.05
N LYS A 244 22.21 -30.15 4.93
CA LYS A 244 21.60 -31.47 4.65
C LYS A 244 20.07 -31.44 4.62
N GLY A 245 19.48 -30.31 4.22
CA GLY A 245 18.04 -30.15 4.02
C GLY A 245 17.26 -29.73 5.28
N VAL A 246 17.81 -29.88 6.48
CA VAL A 246 17.13 -29.56 7.75
C VAL A 246 17.66 -28.26 8.33
N ALA A 247 16.98 -27.15 8.04
CA ALA A 247 17.36 -25.84 8.55
C ALA A 247 16.16 -25.08 9.13
N GLY A 248 16.41 -24.20 10.10
CA GLY A 248 15.32 -23.49 10.77
C GLY A 248 14.67 -22.40 9.91
N HIS A 249 15.34 -21.94 8.85
CA HIS A 249 14.83 -20.87 7.98
C HIS A 249 14.11 -21.39 6.73
N ALA A 250 14.41 -22.60 6.26
CA ALA A 250 13.87 -23.23 5.05
C ALA A 250 14.10 -24.77 5.11
N GLY A 251 13.46 -25.54 4.21
CA GLY A 251 13.67 -26.98 4.10
C GLY A 251 12.41 -27.83 4.19
N ALA A 252 11.33 -27.30 4.76
CA ALA A 252 10.08 -28.04 4.84
C ALA A 252 9.38 -28.11 3.48
N PHE A 253 8.72 -29.24 3.25
CA PHE A 253 7.78 -29.49 2.17
C PHE A 253 6.39 -29.70 2.77
N SER A 254 5.34 -29.24 2.09
CA SER A 254 3.96 -29.42 2.57
C SER A 254 2.92 -29.31 1.46
N THR A 255 1.69 -29.71 1.78
CA THR A 255 0.47 -29.44 0.99
C THR A 255 -0.36 -28.32 1.61
N VAL A 256 -1.33 -27.78 0.86
CA VAL A 256 -2.30 -26.81 1.43
C VAL A 256 -3.14 -27.41 2.55
N ASP A 257 -3.45 -28.71 2.49
CA ASP A 257 -4.31 -29.36 3.48
C ASP A 257 -3.62 -29.50 4.83
N ASP A 258 -2.36 -29.93 4.83
CA ASP A 258 -1.56 -30.04 6.04
C ASP A 258 -1.32 -28.67 6.68
N LEU A 259 -1.01 -27.66 5.86
CA LEU A 259 -0.92 -26.27 6.35
C LEU A 259 -2.28 -25.78 6.87
N GLY A 260 -3.39 -26.19 6.27
CA GLY A 260 -4.74 -25.87 6.77
C GLY A 260 -5.03 -26.50 8.14
N ARG A 261 -4.46 -27.67 8.44
CA ARG A 261 -4.51 -28.27 9.80
C ARG A 261 -3.66 -27.45 10.78
N PHE A 262 -2.46 -27.05 10.37
CA PHE A 262 -1.61 -26.16 11.16
C PHE A 262 -2.27 -24.81 11.49
N CYS A 263 -2.84 -24.12 10.50
CA CYS A 263 -3.55 -22.86 10.71
C CYS A 263 -4.72 -23.03 11.70
N ARG A 264 -5.53 -24.09 11.54
CA ARG A 264 -6.64 -24.36 12.46
C ARG A 264 -6.19 -24.67 13.88
N MET A 265 -5.05 -25.37 14.05
CA MET A 265 -4.47 -25.60 15.38
C MET A 265 -4.16 -24.27 16.08
N LEU A 266 -3.50 -23.33 15.39
CA LEU A 266 -3.21 -22.02 15.98
C LEU A 266 -4.50 -21.22 16.23
N LEU A 267 -5.42 -21.18 15.27
CA LEU A 267 -6.68 -20.44 15.39
C LEU A 267 -7.65 -21.01 16.43
N ASN A 268 -7.43 -22.26 16.86
CA ASN A 268 -8.12 -22.91 17.97
C ASN A 268 -7.27 -22.98 19.25
N GLY A 269 -6.37 -22.02 19.45
CA GLY A 269 -5.65 -21.86 20.71
C GLY A 269 -4.66 -22.99 21.00
N GLY A 270 -4.15 -23.65 19.96
CA GLY A 270 -3.11 -24.68 20.08
C GLY A 270 -3.61 -26.12 20.01
N THR A 271 -4.90 -26.33 19.76
CA THR A 271 -5.54 -27.64 19.73
C THR A 271 -6.26 -27.92 18.41
N LEU A 272 -6.21 -29.16 17.92
CA LEU A 272 -7.01 -29.62 16.79
C LEU A 272 -7.43 -31.08 17.00
N ALA A 273 -8.72 -31.40 16.75
CA ALA A 273 -9.26 -32.75 16.86
C ALA A 273 -8.89 -33.49 18.18
N GLY A 274 -8.97 -32.77 19.30
CA GLY A 274 -8.65 -33.30 20.64
C GLY A 274 -7.14 -33.47 20.91
N ARG A 275 -6.26 -33.08 19.99
CA ARG A 275 -4.81 -33.10 20.19
C ARG A 275 -4.30 -31.71 20.51
N HIS A 276 -3.67 -31.57 21.68
CA HIS A 276 -3.05 -30.33 22.15
C HIS A 276 -1.58 -30.29 21.71
N VAL A 277 -1.21 -29.29 20.92
CA VAL A 277 0.14 -29.11 20.33
C VAL A 277 0.90 -27.98 21.03
N LEU A 278 0.24 -26.85 21.24
CA LEU A 278 0.73 -25.69 21.97
C LEU A 278 -0.31 -25.25 23.00
N SER A 279 0.14 -24.60 24.08
CA SER A 279 -0.77 -23.94 25.01
C SER A 279 -1.44 -22.73 24.37
N ALA A 280 -2.64 -22.39 24.85
CA ALA A 280 -3.33 -21.18 24.43
C ALA A 280 -2.49 -19.91 24.69
N THR A 281 -1.74 -19.87 25.79
CA THR A 281 -0.82 -18.78 26.12
C THR A 281 0.32 -18.66 25.11
N SER A 282 0.92 -19.77 24.69
CA SER A 282 1.95 -19.77 23.65
C SER A 282 1.40 -19.29 22.31
N VAL A 283 0.20 -19.72 21.94
CA VAL A 283 -0.46 -19.23 20.71
C VAL A 283 -0.78 -17.75 20.79
N GLN A 284 -1.31 -17.26 21.90
CA GLN A 284 -1.56 -15.83 22.13
C GLN A 284 -0.26 -15.02 21.99
N ALA A 285 0.84 -15.51 22.56
CA ALA A 285 2.15 -14.88 22.42
C ALA A 285 2.63 -14.86 20.95
N MET A 286 2.32 -15.90 20.17
CA MET A 286 2.63 -15.93 18.73
C MET A 286 1.82 -14.92 17.90
N PHE A 287 0.68 -14.45 18.39
CA PHE A 287 -0.13 -13.41 17.73
C PHE A 287 0.01 -12.02 18.35
N ALA A 288 0.77 -11.89 19.44
CA ALA A 288 0.95 -10.61 20.13
C ALA A 288 1.87 -9.67 19.32
N PRO A 289 1.42 -8.44 19.02
CA PRO A 289 2.20 -7.49 18.24
C PRO A 289 3.42 -6.99 19.02
N THR A 290 4.54 -6.89 18.30
CA THR A 290 5.80 -6.30 18.76
C THR A 290 6.20 -5.23 17.74
N ALA A 291 6.25 -3.98 18.18
CA ALA A 291 6.72 -2.87 17.35
C ALA A 291 8.23 -2.97 17.12
N ALA A 292 8.68 -2.77 15.89
CA ALA A 292 10.06 -2.95 15.47
C ALA A 292 10.47 -1.88 14.43
N GLY A 293 10.45 -0.61 14.84
CA GLY A 293 10.65 0.54 13.95
C GLY A 293 9.38 0.81 13.13
N GLU A 294 9.51 0.88 11.80
CA GLU A 294 8.37 1.03 10.88
C GLU A 294 7.59 -0.28 10.62
N ALA A 295 8.03 -1.40 11.23
CA ALA A 295 7.40 -2.70 11.06
C ALA A 295 6.74 -3.21 12.35
N THR A 296 5.66 -3.98 12.21
CA THR A 296 5.06 -4.75 13.31
C THR A 296 5.25 -6.25 13.06
N ARG A 297 5.74 -6.97 14.08
CA ARG A 297 6.01 -8.42 14.05
C ARG A 297 5.30 -9.12 15.19
N ALA A 298 5.15 -10.44 15.09
CA ALA A 298 4.85 -11.31 16.23
C ALA A 298 5.83 -12.49 16.25
N LEU A 299 5.75 -13.40 17.22
CA LEU A 299 6.73 -14.49 17.33
C LEU A 299 6.63 -15.44 16.12
N GLY A 300 7.61 -15.36 15.21
CA GLY A 300 7.63 -16.11 13.96
C GLY A 300 6.83 -15.49 12.81
N TRP A 301 5.97 -14.50 13.08
CA TRP A 301 5.02 -13.96 12.11
C TRP A 301 5.28 -12.51 11.74
N ASP A 302 4.87 -12.15 10.54
CA ASP A 302 4.75 -10.78 10.06
C ASP A 302 3.34 -10.25 10.33
N MET A 303 3.21 -8.96 10.63
CA MET A 303 1.93 -8.26 10.74
C MET A 303 1.90 -7.07 9.80
N ALA A 304 2.95 -6.25 9.81
CA ALA A 304 3.03 -5.03 9.00
C ALA A 304 4.47 -4.66 8.69
N SER A 305 5.20 -5.48 7.92
CA SER A 305 6.49 -5.13 7.33
C SER A 305 6.35 -4.82 5.84
N GLY A 306 7.41 -4.29 5.21
CA GLY A 306 7.45 -4.09 3.75
C GLY A 306 7.11 -5.37 2.94
N PHE A 307 7.42 -6.56 3.48
CA PHE A 307 7.12 -7.84 2.83
C PHE A 307 5.64 -8.23 2.93
N SER A 308 4.95 -7.80 3.98
CA SER A 308 3.52 -8.06 4.17
C SER A 308 2.62 -6.96 3.67
N ARG A 309 3.13 -5.76 3.33
CA ARG A 309 2.33 -4.65 2.77
C ARG A 309 1.39 -5.07 1.62
N PRO A 310 1.79 -5.93 0.66
CA PRO A 310 0.88 -6.40 -0.39
C PRO A 310 -0.21 -7.39 0.07
N LEU A 311 -0.10 -7.95 1.28
CA LEU A 311 -0.91 -9.07 1.79
C LEU A 311 -1.79 -8.68 2.97
N GLY A 312 -1.17 -8.10 4.00
CA GLY A 312 -1.82 -7.66 5.23
C GLY A 312 -2.71 -6.44 5.04
N SER A 313 -2.54 -5.69 3.95
CA SER A 313 -3.40 -4.55 3.62
C SER A 313 -4.84 -4.92 3.26
N PHE A 314 -5.20 -6.21 3.23
CA PHE A 314 -6.56 -6.70 2.95
C PHE A 314 -7.19 -7.46 4.13
N PHE A 315 -6.51 -7.50 5.27
CA PHE A 315 -6.94 -8.22 6.47
C PHE A 315 -7.05 -7.23 7.65
N PRO A 316 -7.88 -7.52 8.68
CA PRO A 316 -8.00 -6.68 9.86
C PRO A 316 -6.65 -6.46 10.58
N THR A 317 -6.52 -5.31 11.26
CA THR A 317 -5.39 -5.07 12.17
C THR A 317 -5.32 -6.19 13.20
N GLY A 318 -4.14 -6.76 13.40
CA GLY A 318 -3.95 -7.93 14.27
C GLY A 318 -3.85 -9.26 13.51
N SER A 319 -4.16 -9.27 12.21
CA SER A 319 -3.84 -10.41 11.35
C SER A 319 -2.34 -10.62 11.20
N VAL A 320 -1.95 -11.88 11.01
CA VAL A 320 -0.56 -12.33 10.95
C VAL A 320 -0.31 -13.19 9.71
N GLY A 321 0.93 -13.23 9.22
CA GLY A 321 1.30 -14.20 8.19
C GLY A 321 2.75 -14.14 7.77
N HIS A 322 3.07 -14.81 6.67
CA HIS A 322 4.44 -14.89 6.14
C HIS A 322 4.43 -15.31 4.66
N THR A 323 5.50 -14.97 3.94
CA THR A 323 5.72 -15.40 2.55
C THR A 323 6.89 -16.38 2.42
N GLY A 324 6.89 -17.22 1.39
CA GLY A 324 8.01 -18.07 1.03
C GLY A 324 8.60 -17.69 -0.33
N PHE A 325 9.91 -17.82 -0.48
CA PHE A 325 10.62 -17.41 -1.69
C PHE A 325 10.12 -18.14 -2.94
N THR A 326 9.76 -19.42 -2.84
CA THR A 326 9.24 -20.26 -3.94
C THR A 326 7.86 -19.83 -4.46
N GLY A 327 7.19 -18.85 -3.83
CA GLY A 327 5.87 -18.38 -4.27
C GLY A 327 4.74 -18.68 -3.27
N THR A 328 5.08 -19.29 -2.14
CA THR A 328 4.13 -19.70 -1.11
C THR A 328 3.76 -18.56 -0.15
N SER A 329 2.62 -18.63 0.53
CA SER A 329 2.28 -17.73 1.64
C SER A 329 1.20 -18.31 2.55
N ILE A 330 1.22 -17.91 3.82
CA ILE A 330 0.14 -18.11 4.80
C ILE A 330 -0.24 -16.75 5.36
N TRP A 331 -1.54 -16.49 5.51
CA TRP A 331 -2.07 -15.33 6.22
C TRP A 331 -3.29 -15.73 7.04
N MET A 332 -3.42 -15.23 8.25
CA MET A 332 -4.43 -15.63 9.24
C MET A 332 -4.98 -14.42 9.98
N ASP A 333 -6.29 -14.44 10.21
CA ASP A 333 -6.98 -13.53 11.13
C ASP A 333 -7.46 -14.31 12.35
N PRO A 334 -6.81 -14.12 13.53
CA PRO A 334 -7.20 -14.81 14.75
C PRO A 334 -8.66 -14.57 15.19
N PRO A 335 -9.17 -13.32 15.22
CA PRO A 335 -10.55 -13.04 15.64
C PRO A 335 -11.60 -13.79 14.84
N SER A 336 -11.54 -13.76 13.51
CA SER A 336 -12.54 -14.43 12.66
C SER A 336 -12.22 -15.90 12.40
N LYS A 337 -11.06 -16.39 12.87
CA LYS A 337 -10.48 -17.70 12.53
C LYS A 337 -10.33 -17.93 11.01
N THR A 338 -10.10 -16.87 10.25
CA THR A 338 -9.90 -16.98 8.79
C THR A 338 -8.43 -17.28 8.50
N TYR A 339 -8.17 -18.11 7.48
CA TYR A 339 -6.83 -18.36 6.99
C TYR A 339 -6.80 -18.54 5.48
N VAL A 340 -5.70 -18.08 4.88
CA VAL A 340 -5.41 -18.19 3.45
C VAL A 340 -4.04 -18.81 3.27
N ILE A 341 -3.97 -19.80 2.39
CA ILE A 341 -2.75 -20.51 2.03
C ILE A 341 -2.65 -20.50 0.51
N ILE A 342 -1.52 -20.02 0.01
CA ILE A 342 -1.20 -20.01 -1.41
C ILE A 342 0.09 -20.82 -1.55
N LEU A 343 0.06 -21.93 -2.28
CA LEU A 343 1.24 -22.69 -2.64
C LEU A 343 1.43 -22.62 -4.15
N SER A 344 2.56 -22.07 -4.56
CA SER A 344 2.97 -21.93 -5.95
C SER A 344 4.46 -22.18 -6.06
N ASN A 345 4.97 -22.24 -7.30
CA ASN A 345 6.37 -22.47 -7.58
C ASN A 345 6.90 -21.50 -8.64
N ARG A 346 7.02 -20.23 -8.24
CA ARG A 346 7.43 -19.12 -9.11
C ARG A 346 8.90 -19.14 -9.53
N VAL A 347 9.64 -20.19 -9.18
CA VAL A 347 11.05 -20.36 -9.58
C VAL A 347 11.20 -21.47 -10.63
N HIS A 348 10.14 -22.23 -10.92
CA HIS A 348 10.22 -23.26 -11.93
C HIS A 348 10.05 -22.70 -13.35
N PRO A 349 10.91 -23.09 -14.32
CA PRO A 349 11.99 -24.08 -14.21
C PRO A 349 13.41 -23.53 -13.95
N ILE A 350 13.61 -22.21 -13.99
CA ILE A 350 14.93 -21.59 -14.16
C ILE A 350 15.23 -20.47 -13.15
N GLY A 351 14.59 -20.48 -11.98
CA GLY A 351 14.77 -19.49 -10.93
C GLY A 351 14.02 -18.17 -11.15
N LYS A 352 13.22 -18.05 -12.21
CA LYS A 352 12.51 -16.82 -12.61
C LYS A 352 11.00 -16.94 -12.40
N GLY A 353 10.36 -15.79 -12.13
CA GLY A 353 8.91 -15.64 -11.93
C GLY A 353 8.59 -14.76 -10.72
N SER A 354 7.30 -14.49 -10.51
CA SER A 354 6.79 -13.64 -9.43
C SER A 354 5.51 -14.22 -8.82
N ALA A 355 5.33 -14.03 -7.52
CA ALA A 355 4.08 -14.38 -6.83
C ALA A 355 3.39 -13.16 -6.20
N ILE A 356 3.92 -11.95 -6.43
CA ILE A 356 3.44 -10.74 -5.76
C ILE A 356 1.98 -10.46 -6.14
N GLU A 357 1.69 -10.44 -7.45
CA GLU A 357 0.35 -10.10 -7.93
C GLU A 357 -0.68 -11.18 -7.60
N LEU A 358 -0.31 -12.46 -7.73
CA LEU A 358 -1.14 -13.59 -7.30
C LEU A 358 -1.57 -13.42 -5.84
N ARG A 359 -0.61 -13.21 -4.95
CA ARG A 359 -0.90 -13.08 -3.52
C ARG A 359 -1.74 -11.84 -3.25
N ARG A 360 -1.40 -10.69 -3.84
CA ARG A 360 -2.15 -9.44 -3.68
C ARG A 360 -3.62 -9.62 -4.06
N ARG A 361 -3.90 -10.23 -5.22
CA ARG A 361 -5.27 -10.46 -5.70
C ARG A 361 -6.03 -11.47 -4.86
N VAL A 362 -5.41 -12.59 -4.50
CA VAL A 362 -6.06 -13.60 -3.64
C VAL A 362 -6.40 -13.00 -2.28
N HIS A 363 -5.48 -12.28 -1.64
CA HIS A 363 -5.72 -11.66 -0.35
C HIS A 363 -6.77 -10.54 -0.45
N ALA A 364 -6.77 -9.75 -1.53
CA ALA A 364 -7.81 -8.75 -1.77
C ALA A 364 -9.21 -9.38 -1.91
N VAL A 365 -9.34 -10.47 -2.66
CA VAL A 365 -10.63 -11.16 -2.86
C VAL A 365 -11.11 -11.81 -1.57
N VAL A 366 -10.22 -12.48 -0.83
CA VAL A 366 -10.58 -13.08 0.47
C VAL A 366 -10.94 -12.00 1.48
N GLY A 367 -10.13 -10.95 1.55
CA GLY A 367 -10.33 -9.84 2.46
C GLY A 367 -11.68 -9.16 2.25
N ALA A 368 -12.01 -8.90 0.99
CA ALA A 368 -13.29 -8.36 0.58
C ALA A 368 -14.49 -9.27 0.93
N LYS A 369 -14.33 -10.59 0.87
CA LYS A 369 -15.45 -11.52 1.07
C LYS A 369 -15.68 -11.92 2.52
N LEU A 370 -14.63 -11.93 3.36
CA LEU A 370 -14.71 -12.52 4.71
C LEU A 370 -14.60 -11.52 5.85
N PHE A 371 -14.05 -10.33 5.61
CA PHE A 371 -13.92 -9.33 6.67
C PHE A 371 -14.89 -8.19 6.43
N VAL A 372 -15.66 -7.91 7.48
CA VAL A 372 -16.37 -6.65 7.68
C VAL A 372 -15.64 -5.98 8.84
N PRO A 373 -15.06 -4.78 8.70
CA PRO A 373 -14.47 -4.08 9.84
C PRO A 373 -15.53 -3.89 10.92
N ASP A 374 -15.12 -4.03 12.18
CA ASP A 374 -16.00 -3.85 13.34
C ASP A 374 -16.68 -2.48 13.31
N GLY A 375 -17.99 -2.48 13.55
CA GLY A 375 -18.81 -1.28 13.78
C GLY A 375 -19.36 -0.57 12.53
N GLU A 376 -20.57 0.00 12.66
CA GLU A 376 -20.80 1.31 12.07
C GLU A 376 -19.75 2.25 12.67
N PRO A 377 -19.01 3.05 11.89
CA PRO A 377 -18.26 4.14 12.49
C PRO A 377 -19.24 4.96 13.31
N VAL A 378 -18.93 5.16 14.60
CA VAL A 378 -19.65 6.13 15.41
C VAL A 378 -19.38 7.48 14.74
N THR A 379 -20.29 7.88 13.87
CA THR A 379 -20.46 9.28 13.56
C THR A 379 -20.89 9.87 14.89
N THR A 380 -19.99 10.55 15.61
CA THR A 380 -20.47 11.73 16.30
C THR A 380 -21.08 12.56 15.18
N ALA A 381 -22.40 12.59 15.10
CA ALA A 381 -23.09 13.68 14.45
C ALA A 381 -22.60 14.93 15.17
N VAL A 382 -21.48 15.47 14.70
CA VAL A 382 -21.23 16.88 14.89
C VAL A 382 -22.22 17.46 13.92
N ASP A 383 -23.26 18.09 14.49
CA ASP A 383 -24.17 18.92 13.73
C ASP A 383 -23.35 19.63 12.66
N ALA A 384 -23.77 19.50 11.40
CA ALA A 384 -23.37 20.46 10.39
C ALA A 384 -23.47 21.82 11.07
N PRO A 385 -22.41 22.64 11.13
CA PRO A 385 -22.53 23.92 11.77
C PRO A 385 -23.75 24.56 11.12
N VAL A 386 -24.76 24.82 11.95
CA VAL A 386 -25.94 25.61 11.58
C VAL A 386 -25.35 26.76 10.80
N LEU A 387 -25.85 26.94 9.58
CA LEU A 387 -25.60 28.11 8.76
C LEU A 387 -25.93 29.32 9.63
N GLY A 388 -24.92 29.79 10.37
CA GLY A 388 -24.92 31.09 10.98
C GLY A 388 -25.13 32.02 9.82
N GLN A 389 -26.25 32.74 9.89
CA GLN A 389 -26.71 33.72 8.92
C GLN A 389 -25.53 34.27 8.13
N ALA A 390 -25.61 34.13 6.81
CA ALA A 390 -24.75 34.85 5.90
C ALA A 390 -24.70 36.30 6.41
N ALA A 391 -23.59 36.65 7.05
CA ALA A 391 -23.23 38.04 7.17
C ALA A 391 -23.14 38.48 5.72
N THR A 392 -24.03 39.40 5.35
CA THR A 392 -23.92 40.22 4.17
C THR A 392 -22.64 41.04 4.34
N GLY A 393 -21.50 40.39 4.21
CA GLY A 393 -20.19 41.01 4.12
C GLY A 393 -20.05 41.46 2.69
N GLU A 394 -19.85 42.77 2.52
CA GLU A 394 -19.46 43.36 1.24
C GLU A 394 -18.35 42.53 0.60
N ALA A 395 -18.45 42.34 -0.72
CA ALA A 395 -17.39 41.72 -1.50
C ALA A 395 -16.07 42.45 -1.21
N PRO A 396 -14.97 41.73 -0.91
CA PRO A 396 -13.70 42.37 -0.61
C PRO A 396 -13.28 43.26 -1.78
N SER A 397 -13.01 44.53 -1.46
CA SER A 397 -12.75 45.61 -2.41
C SER A 397 -11.33 45.61 -3.00
N GLY A 398 -10.61 44.49 -2.97
CA GLY A 398 -9.22 44.37 -3.43
C GLY A 398 -8.94 43.09 -4.22
N ARG A 399 -8.20 43.21 -5.32
CA ARG A 399 -7.71 42.09 -6.15
C ARG A 399 -6.65 41.29 -5.37
N THR A 400 -6.71 39.96 -5.40
CA THR A 400 -5.72 39.10 -4.73
C THR A 400 -4.31 39.36 -5.26
N ARG A 401 -3.32 39.51 -4.37
CA ARG A 401 -1.90 39.53 -4.73
C ARG A 401 -1.20 38.29 -4.17
N THR A 402 -0.50 37.58 -5.05
CA THR A 402 0.27 36.37 -4.70
C THR A 402 1.50 36.73 -3.85
N GLY A 403 2.17 35.71 -3.30
CA GLY A 403 3.48 35.92 -2.66
C GLY A 403 4.52 36.55 -3.61
N LEU A 404 4.45 36.25 -4.91
CA LEU A 404 5.29 36.87 -5.94
C LEU A 404 5.00 38.37 -6.08
N ASP A 405 3.73 38.75 -6.22
CA ASP A 405 3.30 40.15 -6.34
C ASP A 405 3.75 40.97 -5.12
N ARG A 406 3.58 40.41 -3.92
CA ARG A 406 3.95 41.08 -2.66
C ARG A 406 5.45 41.19 -2.48
N LEU A 407 6.21 40.15 -2.82
CA LEU A 407 7.66 40.18 -2.73
C LEU A 407 8.27 41.17 -3.72
N ALA A 408 7.74 41.22 -4.95
CA ALA A 408 8.15 42.18 -5.97
C ALA A 408 7.81 43.63 -5.55
N ALA A 409 6.61 43.86 -5.03
CA ALA A 409 6.18 45.19 -4.54
C ALA A 409 7.04 45.67 -3.36
N ALA A 410 7.56 44.76 -2.54
CA ALA A 410 8.49 45.05 -1.45
C ALA A 410 9.95 45.24 -1.92
N GLY A 411 10.20 45.33 -3.24
CA GLY A 411 11.53 45.51 -3.81
C GLY A 411 12.47 44.32 -3.54
N TRP A 412 11.92 43.12 -3.34
CA TRP A 412 12.67 41.90 -3.06
C TRP A 412 13.57 41.98 -1.81
N ALA A 413 13.26 42.87 -0.86
CA ALA A 413 14.11 43.15 0.30
C ALA A 413 14.58 41.89 1.08
N PRO A 414 13.75 40.85 1.33
CA PRO A 414 14.19 39.61 1.98
C PRO A 414 15.27 38.80 1.23
N LEU A 415 15.48 39.08 -0.06
CA LEU A 415 16.45 38.41 -0.92
C LEU A 415 17.72 39.23 -1.15
N ALA A 416 17.76 40.50 -0.74
CA ALA A 416 18.86 41.42 -1.07
C ALA A 416 20.25 40.86 -0.69
N GLY A 417 21.18 40.87 -1.64
CA GLY A 417 22.54 40.36 -1.48
C GLY A 417 22.71 38.84 -1.47
N ARG A 418 21.62 38.06 -1.49
CA ARG A 418 21.64 36.59 -1.39
C ARG A 418 21.84 35.90 -2.74
N SER A 419 22.33 34.66 -2.69
CA SER A 419 22.32 33.73 -3.81
C SER A 419 21.04 32.89 -3.78
N VAL A 420 20.25 32.98 -4.85
CA VAL A 420 18.87 32.50 -4.91
C VAL A 420 18.75 31.37 -5.94
N GLY A 421 18.15 30.26 -5.54
CA GLY A 421 17.58 29.27 -6.45
C GLY A 421 16.07 29.47 -6.57
N LEU A 422 15.49 29.22 -7.75
CA LEU A 422 14.04 29.35 -7.97
C LEU A 422 13.46 28.01 -8.42
N ALA A 423 12.62 27.40 -7.59
CA ALA A 423 11.77 26.29 -7.95
C ALA A 423 10.44 26.81 -8.52
N THR A 424 10.27 26.68 -9.83
CA THR A 424 9.12 27.26 -10.55
C THR A 424 8.78 26.49 -11.82
N ASN A 425 7.68 26.87 -12.45
CA ASN A 425 7.28 26.46 -13.79
C ASN A 425 6.50 27.62 -14.46
N GLN A 426 5.82 27.36 -15.57
CA GLN A 426 5.04 28.33 -16.35
C GLN A 426 3.94 29.03 -15.54
N THR A 427 3.50 28.44 -14.41
CA THR A 427 2.48 29.04 -13.54
C THR A 427 3.02 30.11 -12.60
N GLY A 428 4.34 30.21 -12.46
CA GLY A 428 5.02 31.25 -11.71
C GLY A 428 4.92 32.59 -12.43
N VAL A 429 3.73 33.19 -12.45
CA VAL A 429 3.45 34.51 -13.03
C VAL A 429 2.83 35.44 -11.99
N ASP A 430 3.02 36.74 -12.17
CA ASP A 430 2.42 37.78 -11.35
C ASP A 430 0.97 38.09 -11.79
N ALA A 431 0.29 39.02 -11.11
CA ALA A 431 -1.09 39.40 -11.42
C ALA A 431 -1.26 40.07 -12.80
N GLN A 432 -0.16 40.46 -13.47
CA GLN A 432 -0.14 40.98 -14.84
C GLN A 432 0.27 39.93 -15.88
N GLY A 433 0.51 38.68 -15.46
CA GLY A 433 0.94 37.59 -16.34
C GLY A 433 2.42 37.59 -16.71
N ARG A 434 3.25 38.42 -16.06
CA ARG A 434 4.70 38.43 -16.29
C ARG A 434 5.33 37.25 -15.54
N ARG A 435 6.28 36.56 -16.18
CA ARG A 435 6.94 35.39 -15.57
C ARG A 435 7.81 35.83 -14.38
N GLY A 436 7.64 35.15 -13.25
CA GLY A 436 8.40 35.36 -12.03
C GLY A 436 9.91 35.16 -12.24
N VAL A 437 10.31 34.21 -13.09
CA VAL A 437 11.72 34.02 -13.47
C VAL A 437 12.32 35.28 -14.10
N ASP A 438 11.58 35.96 -14.97
CA ASP A 438 12.05 37.17 -15.66
C ASP A 438 12.08 38.36 -14.70
N LEU A 439 11.04 38.50 -13.86
CA LEU A 439 11.00 39.53 -12.81
C LEU A 439 12.15 39.40 -11.83
N MET A 440 12.45 38.18 -11.38
CA MET A 440 13.55 37.91 -10.46
C MET A 440 14.92 38.10 -11.12
N ALA A 441 15.08 37.72 -12.38
CA ALA A 441 16.31 37.96 -13.13
C ALA A 441 16.59 39.46 -13.34
N ALA A 442 15.54 40.27 -13.52
CA ALA A 442 15.64 41.72 -13.70
C ALA A 442 15.79 42.52 -12.39
N ALA A 443 15.63 41.89 -11.22
CA ALA A 443 15.56 42.58 -9.93
C ALA A 443 16.85 43.32 -9.52
N GLY A 444 18.02 42.84 -9.93
CA GLY A 444 19.33 43.49 -9.70
C GLY A 444 19.82 43.54 -8.24
N VAL A 445 18.99 43.17 -7.26
CA VAL A 445 19.31 43.26 -5.82
C VAL A 445 19.80 41.95 -5.20
N PHE A 446 19.76 40.83 -5.93
CA PHE A 446 20.24 39.51 -5.52
C PHE A 446 20.81 38.73 -6.71
N LYS A 447 21.42 37.57 -6.47
CA LYS A 447 22.00 36.71 -7.53
C LYS A 447 21.14 35.48 -7.77
N LEU A 448 20.38 35.46 -8.86
CA LEU A 448 19.68 34.24 -9.31
C LEU A 448 20.68 33.26 -9.92
N ARG A 449 20.80 32.05 -9.35
CA ARG A 449 21.89 31.09 -9.68
C ARG A 449 21.42 29.83 -10.39
N ALA A 450 20.21 29.37 -10.09
CA ALA A 450 19.71 28.09 -10.59
C ALA A 450 18.18 28.10 -10.65
N LEU A 451 17.64 27.36 -11.61
CA LEU A 451 16.22 27.10 -11.73
C LEU A 451 15.96 25.61 -11.47
N PHE A 452 14.87 25.30 -10.78
CA PHE A 452 14.41 23.95 -10.52
C PHE A 452 13.01 23.81 -11.11
N SER A 453 12.81 22.82 -11.98
CA SER A 453 11.50 22.54 -12.57
C SER A 453 10.94 21.20 -12.08
N PRO A 454 9.63 21.12 -11.76
CA PRO A 454 9.00 19.90 -11.29
C PRO A 454 8.64 18.96 -12.46
N GLU A 455 7.70 18.04 -12.22
CA GLU A 455 6.95 17.35 -13.27
C GLU A 455 6.40 18.34 -14.32
N HIS A 456 6.38 17.95 -15.60
CA HIS A 456 6.04 18.78 -16.76
C HIS A 456 7.06 19.89 -17.15
N GLY A 457 8.06 20.15 -16.32
CA GLY A 457 9.18 21.02 -16.65
C GLY A 457 8.87 22.50 -16.49
N LEU A 458 9.77 23.38 -16.97
CA LEU A 458 9.68 24.82 -16.77
C LEU A 458 8.54 25.46 -17.58
N ASP A 459 8.20 24.91 -18.74
CA ASP A 459 7.17 25.45 -19.64
C ASP A 459 5.85 24.65 -19.57
N GLY A 460 5.82 23.51 -18.87
CA GLY A 460 4.60 22.77 -18.54
C GLY A 460 3.94 22.01 -19.68
N THR A 461 4.64 21.81 -20.80
CA THR A 461 4.09 21.22 -22.03
C THR A 461 4.33 19.73 -22.16
N LEU A 462 5.15 19.13 -21.28
CA LEU A 462 5.59 17.75 -21.39
C LEU A 462 4.78 16.80 -20.49
N ASP A 463 4.25 15.72 -21.05
CA ASP A 463 3.61 14.60 -20.31
C ASP A 463 4.57 13.39 -20.27
N ALA A 464 5.84 13.64 -19.89
CA ALA A 464 6.94 12.68 -19.90
C ALA A 464 8.07 13.07 -18.94
N THR A 465 9.15 12.29 -18.89
CA THR A 465 10.38 12.66 -18.14
C THR A 465 10.99 13.94 -18.74
N VAL A 466 11.41 14.85 -17.88
CA VAL A 466 11.94 16.16 -18.27
C VAL A 466 13.45 16.16 -18.05
N PRO A 467 14.29 16.42 -19.06
CA PRO A 467 15.73 16.53 -18.87
C PRO A 467 16.11 17.90 -18.29
N ASN A 468 17.34 18.02 -17.80
CA ASN A 468 17.95 19.32 -17.51
C ASN A 468 18.06 20.15 -18.80
N SER A 469 17.94 21.46 -18.68
CA SER A 469 18.04 22.38 -19.82
C SER A 469 18.73 23.70 -19.44
N VAL A 470 18.82 24.62 -20.40
CA VAL A 470 19.30 25.99 -20.19
C VAL A 470 18.15 26.94 -20.48
N HIS A 471 17.89 27.88 -19.58
CA HIS A 471 16.83 28.86 -19.76
C HIS A 471 17.27 29.91 -20.78
N GLY A 472 16.52 30.02 -21.89
CA GLY A 472 16.93 30.80 -23.06
C GLY A 472 17.24 32.27 -22.79
N THR A 473 16.46 32.94 -21.93
CA THR A 473 16.64 34.36 -21.63
C THR A 473 17.76 34.62 -20.63
N THR A 474 17.85 33.80 -19.57
CA THR A 474 18.78 34.05 -18.45
C THR A 474 20.12 33.34 -18.59
N GLY A 475 20.23 32.34 -19.47
CA GLY A 475 21.40 31.44 -19.58
C GLY A 475 21.60 30.49 -18.40
N LEU A 476 20.74 30.54 -17.37
CA LEU A 476 20.82 29.69 -16.18
C LEU A 476 20.48 28.24 -16.49
N THR A 477 21.12 27.32 -15.76
CA THR A 477 20.76 25.90 -15.76
C THR A 477 19.39 25.70 -15.12
N VAL A 478 18.55 24.92 -15.80
CA VAL A 478 17.28 24.39 -15.32
C VAL A 478 17.50 22.94 -14.92
N TRP A 479 17.47 22.68 -13.63
CA TRP A 479 17.53 21.34 -13.07
C TRP A 479 16.12 20.74 -13.02
N SER A 480 15.91 19.59 -13.65
CA SER A 480 14.66 18.85 -13.50
C SER A 480 14.66 18.12 -12.16
N LEU A 481 13.57 18.28 -11.40
CA LEU A 481 13.25 17.53 -10.19
C LEU A 481 12.24 16.41 -10.48
N TYR A 482 12.31 15.83 -11.68
CA TYR A 482 11.44 14.75 -12.13
C TYR A 482 12.23 13.67 -12.88
N GLY A 483 11.74 12.42 -12.85
CA GLY A 483 12.48 11.27 -13.40
C GLY A 483 13.46 10.64 -12.41
N SER A 484 14.75 10.56 -12.78
CA SER A 484 15.83 9.97 -11.96
C SER A 484 16.12 10.78 -10.70
N ASP A 485 16.08 12.11 -10.82
CA ASP A 485 16.49 13.05 -9.78
C ASP A 485 15.28 13.82 -9.27
N ARG A 486 14.47 13.19 -8.43
CA ARG A 486 13.28 13.85 -7.84
C ARG A 486 13.60 14.77 -6.68
N ARG A 487 14.82 14.71 -6.16
CA ARG A 487 15.33 15.46 -5.01
C ARG A 487 16.50 16.32 -5.48
N PRO A 488 16.60 17.59 -5.05
CA PRO A 488 17.78 18.38 -5.34
C PRO A 488 19.04 17.70 -4.81
N THR A 489 20.04 17.54 -5.67
CA THR A 489 21.33 16.95 -5.27
C THR A 489 22.19 17.96 -4.52
N PRO A 490 23.22 17.53 -3.77
CA PRO A 490 24.15 18.45 -3.14
C PRO A 490 24.85 19.41 -4.11
N ALA A 491 25.10 18.96 -5.35
CA ALA A 491 25.71 19.80 -6.38
C ALA A 491 24.76 20.91 -6.84
N MET A 492 23.47 20.59 -6.97
CA MET A 492 22.41 21.52 -7.36
C MET A 492 22.18 22.63 -6.32
N LEU A 493 22.37 22.33 -5.03
CA LEU A 493 22.14 23.26 -3.93
C LEU A 493 23.38 24.09 -3.54
N ARG A 494 24.48 23.93 -4.26
CA ARG A 494 25.76 24.57 -3.93
C ARG A 494 25.64 26.09 -4.06
N ASP A 495 26.20 26.80 -3.09
CA ASP A 495 26.28 28.27 -3.06
C ASP A 495 24.92 28.99 -3.08
N LEU A 496 23.84 28.31 -2.66
CA LEU A 496 22.51 28.92 -2.49
C LEU A 496 22.29 29.29 -1.02
N ASP A 497 21.83 30.52 -0.76
CA ASP A 497 21.39 30.95 0.56
C ASP A 497 19.89 30.66 0.79
N VAL A 498 19.12 30.60 -0.30
CA VAL A 498 17.66 30.38 -0.29
C VAL A 498 17.18 29.74 -1.59
N ILE A 499 16.22 28.83 -1.46
CA ILE A 499 15.39 28.35 -2.57
C ILE A 499 14.01 28.98 -2.44
N VAL A 500 13.63 29.76 -3.43
CA VAL A 500 12.29 30.33 -3.57
C VAL A 500 11.42 29.30 -4.30
N PHE A 501 10.27 28.95 -3.74
CA PHE A 501 9.29 28.05 -4.34
C PHE A 501 8.06 28.86 -4.78
N ASP A 502 7.81 28.91 -6.09
CA ASP A 502 6.73 29.68 -6.70
C ASP A 502 6.05 28.87 -7.83
N ILE A 503 5.06 28.05 -7.45
CA ILE A 503 4.34 27.14 -8.34
C ILE A 503 2.86 27.11 -7.94
N GLN A 504 1.95 27.20 -8.91
CA GLN A 504 0.52 26.99 -8.73
C GLN A 504 0.21 25.48 -8.66
N ASP A 505 -0.25 25.00 -7.50
CA ASP A 505 -0.81 23.66 -7.31
C ASP A 505 -2.31 23.64 -7.67
N VAL A 506 -2.93 22.46 -7.66
CA VAL A 506 -4.36 22.23 -7.95
C VAL A 506 -5.18 21.83 -6.72
N GLY A 507 -4.58 21.75 -5.52
CA GLY A 507 -5.27 21.45 -4.26
C GLY A 507 -5.54 19.97 -4.01
N VAL A 508 -4.80 19.07 -4.67
CA VAL A 508 -5.02 17.62 -4.66
C VAL A 508 -3.76 16.87 -4.24
N ARG A 509 -3.87 15.98 -3.25
CA ARG A 509 -2.72 15.30 -2.62
C ARG A 509 -1.80 14.56 -3.59
N PHE A 510 -2.39 13.90 -4.59
CA PHE A 510 -1.63 13.13 -5.57
C PHE A 510 -1.12 13.97 -6.76
N TYR A 511 -1.30 15.30 -6.72
CA TYR A 511 -0.56 16.23 -7.57
C TYR A 511 0.83 16.49 -6.96
N THR A 512 1.88 16.25 -7.75
CA THR A 512 3.22 15.97 -7.22
C THR A 512 4.03 17.19 -6.82
N TYR A 513 3.51 18.41 -7.01
CA TYR A 513 4.17 19.65 -6.60
C TYR A 513 4.27 19.75 -5.07
N LEU A 514 3.29 19.21 -4.32
CA LEU A 514 3.38 19.00 -2.88
C LEU A 514 4.64 18.18 -2.53
N THR A 515 4.87 17.05 -3.21
CA THR A 515 6.03 16.19 -2.96
C THR A 515 7.33 16.88 -3.32
N THR A 516 7.36 17.63 -4.43
CA THR A 516 8.52 18.42 -4.85
C THR A 516 8.93 19.42 -3.76
N LEU A 517 7.96 20.13 -3.17
CA LEU A 517 8.20 21.05 -2.06
C LEU A 517 8.74 20.33 -0.81
N VAL A 518 8.15 19.19 -0.43
CA VAL A 518 8.65 18.37 0.70
C VAL A 518 10.10 17.96 0.50
N TYR A 519 10.45 17.49 -0.70
CA TYR A 519 11.80 17.05 -1.01
C TYR A 519 12.80 18.22 -1.00
N ILE A 520 12.42 19.38 -1.55
CA ILE A 520 13.24 20.61 -1.45
C ILE A 520 13.49 20.96 0.02
N MET A 521 12.46 20.98 0.87
CA MET A 521 12.61 21.29 2.30
C MET A 521 13.52 20.29 3.04
N GLU A 522 13.38 19.00 2.76
CA GLU A 522 14.22 17.95 3.37
C GLU A 522 15.70 18.08 2.94
N GLU A 523 15.98 18.36 1.67
CA GLU A 523 17.37 18.51 1.18
C GLU A 523 17.99 19.85 1.59
N ALA A 524 17.21 20.94 1.58
CA ALA A 524 17.66 22.26 2.01
C ALA A 524 18.04 22.27 3.49
N ALA A 525 17.25 21.62 4.36
CA ALA A 525 17.55 21.42 5.77
C ALA A 525 18.94 20.81 6.01
N ARG A 526 19.32 19.79 5.21
CA ARG A 526 20.62 19.10 5.33
C ARG A 526 21.82 19.97 4.96
N ARG A 527 21.58 21.12 4.33
CA ARG A 527 22.60 22.02 3.80
C ARG A 527 22.54 23.42 4.41
N GLY A 528 21.61 23.68 5.32
CA GLY A 528 21.43 25.01 5.90
C GLY A 528 20.90 26.03 4.90
N VAL A 529 20.27 25.60 3.81
CA VAL A 529 19.66 26.48 2.81
C VAL A 529 18.24 26.82 3.27
N GLU A 530 17.88 28.10 3.22
CA GLU A 530 16.51 28.54 3.53
C GLU A 530 15.54 28.11 2.42
N VAL A 531 14.28 27.80 2.77
CA VAL A 531 13.20 27.63 1.79
C VAL A 531 12.19 28.74 2.00
N MET A 532 11.90 29.50 0.95
CA MET A 532 10.91 30.57 0.94
C MET A 532 9.77 30.20 -0.01
N VAL A 533 8.55 30.02 0.51
CA VAL A 533 7.37 29.74 -0.32
C VAL A 533 6.68 31.05 -0.66
N LEU A 534 6.54 31.36 -1.95
CA LEU A 534 5.69 32.45 -2.42
C LEU A 534 4.28 31.87 -2.53
N ASP A 535 3.43 32.17 -1.56
CA ASP A 535 2.17 31.45 -1.47
C ASP A 535 1.21 31.85 -2.59
N ARG A 536 0.39 30.89 -3.01
CA ARG A 536 -0.59 31.02 -4.11
C ARG A 536 -1.94 30.45 -3.70
N PRO A 537 -3.05 30.90 -4.32
CA PRO A 537 -4.38 30.40 -3.99
C PRO A 537 -4.49 28.89 -4.18
N ASN A 538 -5.16 28.20 -3.26
CA ASN A 538 -5.71 26.89 -3.60
C ASN A 538 -6.88 27.11 -4.57
N PRO A 539 -6.81 26.60 -5.82
CA PRO A 539 -7.83 26.93 -6.82
C PRO A 539 -9.20 26.31 -6.51
N LEU A 540 -9.23 25.32 -5.62
CA LEU A 540 -10.42 24.62 -5.14
C LEU A 540 -10.88 25.12 -3.77
N THR A 541 -10.60 26.38 -3.43
CA THR A 541 -10.87 27.01 -2.13
C THR A 541 -10.03 26.45 -0.97
N GLY A 542 -9.94 27.20 0.13
CA GLY A 542 -9.42 26.72 1.41
C GLY A 542 -10.48 26.09 2.33
N ARG A 543 -11.78 26.22 2.00
CA ARG A 543 -12.87 25.75 2.88
C ARG A 543 -13.07 24.24 2.78
N ILE A 544 -13.17 23.72 1.57
CA ILE A 544 -13.59 22.34 1.34
C ILE A 544 -12.41 21.39 1.50
N VAL A 545 -12.60 20.39 2.37
CA VAL A 545 -11.76 19.21 2.52
C VAL A 545 -12.59 18.00 2.15
N GLU A 546 -12.02 17.08 1.39
CA GLU A 546 -12.76 15.94 0.86
C GLU A 546 -11.87 14.71 0.68
N GLY A 547 -12.47 13.54 0.92
CA GLY A 547 -11.86 12.26 0.69
C GLY A 547 -10.97 11.79 1.83
N PRO A 548 -10.55 10.52 1.78
CA PRO A 548 -9.93 9.89 2.93
C PRO A 548 -8.53 10.43 3.18
N VAL A 549 -8.24 10.61 4.47
CA VAL A 549 -6.87 10.83 4.93
C VAL A 549 -6.07 9.57 4.61
N MET A 550 -4.89 9.74 4.03
CA MET A 550 -4.06 8.59 3.67
C MET A 550 -3.56 7.83 4.91
N ASP A 551 -3.38 6.52 4.76
CA ASP A 551 -2.72 5.70 5.77
C ASP A 551 -1.25 6.12 5.91
N PRO A 552 -0.76 6.47 7.12
CA PRO A 552 0.58 7.02 7.31
C PRO A 552 1.74 6.14 6.81
N ASP A 553 1.52 4.82 6.75
CA ASP A 553 2.52 3.81 6.35
C ASP A 553 2.58 3.57 4.82
N LEU A 554 1.70 4.23 4.05
CA LEU A 554 1.61 4.12 2.60
C LEU A 554 2.15 5.36 1.86
N ARG A 555 3.10 6.09 2.46
CA ARG A 555 3.75 7.24 1.81
C ARG A 555 4.41 6.86 0.50
N SER A 556 4.26 7.73 -0.50
CA SER A 556 4.78 7.56 -1.84
C SER A 556 5.04 8.92 -2.50
N PHE A 557 5.49 8.94 -3.76
CA PHE A 557 5.66 10.18 -4.52
C PHE A 557 4.33 10.92 -4.80
N THR A 558 3.20 10.21 -4.78
CA THR A 558 1.83 10.76 -4.93
C THR A 558 1.09 10.86 -3.59
N ALA A 559 1.79 10.63 -2.48
CA ALA A 559 1.24 10.64 -1.14
C ALA A 559 2.27 11.20 -0.16
N PRO A 560 2.60 12.51 -0.28
CA PRO A 560 3.75 13.07 0.40
C PRO A 560 3.55 13.27 1.89
N HIS A 561 2.34 13.27 2.43
CA HIS A 561 2.06 13.50 3.85
C HIS A 561 0.65 13.06 4.21
N THR A 562 0.38 12.77 5.49
CA THR A 562 -0.89 12.23 6.01
C THR A 562 -2.02 13.26 5.94
N ILE A 563 -2.51 13.52 4.73
CA ILE A 563 -3.55 14.52 4.40
C ILE A 563 -4.64 13.87 3.54
N PRO A 564 -5.86 14.44 3.48
CA PRO A 564 -6.95 13.96 2.62
C PRO A 564 -6.66 14.22 1.15
N VAL A 565 -7.52 13.70 0.26
CA VAL A 565 -7.35 13.83 -1.20
C VAL A 565 -7.45 15.30 -1.64
N ARG A 566 -8.55 15.99 -1.31
CA ARG A 566 -8.68 17.44 -1.48
C ARG A 566 -8.26 18.11 -0.19
N THR A 567 -7.14 18.82 -0.23
CA THR A 567 -6.43 19.24 0.98
C THR A 567 -7.06 20.45 1.65
N GLY A 568 -7.65 21.34 0.84
CA GLY A 568 -8.16 22.65 1.27
C GLY A 568 -7.09 23.53 1.91
N MET A 569 -5.82 23.37 1.53
CA MET A 569 -4.69 24.15 2.07
C MET A 569 -3.92 24.79 0.92
N THR A 570 -3.31 25.96 1.16
CA THR A 570 -2.32 26.53 0.23
C THR A 570 -0.99 25.79 0.35
N MET A 571 -0.05 26.06 -0.58
CA MET A 571 1.29 25.48 -0.51
C MET A 571 2.06 25.98 0.72
N GLY A 572 1.89 27.25 1.11
CA GLY A 572 2.46 27.82 2.31
C GLY A 572 1.93 27.18 3.60
N GLU A 573 0.61 27.00 3.72
CA GLU A 573 -0.01 26.31 4.85
C GLU A 573 0.45 24.84 4.95
N PHE A 574 0.52 24.14 3.80
CA PHE A 574 1.02 22.77 3.73
C PHE A 574 2.50 22.68 4.15
N ALA A 575 3.35 23.61 3.70
CA ALA A 575 4.75 23.65 4.09
C ALA A 575 4.92 23.76 5.62
N ARG A 576 4.15 24.66 6.26
CA ARG A 576 4.14 24.83 7.72
C ARG A 576 3.74 23.55 8.44
N MET A 577 2.68 22.88 7.98
CA MET A 577 2.23 21.60 8.52
C MET A 577 3.34 20.53 8.44
N VAL A 578 3.93 20.35 7.26
CA VAL A 578 4.94 19.31 7.04
C VAL A 578 6.19 19.56 7.88
N VAL A 579 6.70 20.79 7.92
CA VAL A 579 7.88 21.14 8.71
C VAL A 579 7.66 20.85 10.19
N ALA A 580 6.50 21.23 10.74
CA ALA A 580 6.15 20.99 12.13
C ALA A 580 5.97 19.49 12.43
N GLU A 581 5.13 18.79 11.67
CA GLU A 581 4.75 17.39 11.95
C GLU A 581 5.91 16.40 11.70
N ARG A 582 6.76 16.69 10.71
CA ARG A 582 7.95 15.86 10.43
C ARG A 582 9.20 16.32 11.15
N LYS A 583 9.14 17.46 11.86
CA LYS A 583 10.27 18.07 12.55
C LYS A 583 11.46 18.30 11.60
N ILE A 584 11.19 18.81 10.40
CA ILE A 584 12.25 19.12 9.42
C ILE A 584 12.96 20.38 9.93
N PRO A 585 14.28 20.35 10.19
CA PRO A 585 15.00 21.50 10.73
C PRO A 585 15.38 22.51 9.62
N VAL A 586 14.46 22.78 8.69
CA VAL A 586 14.64 23.78 7.63
C VAL A 586 14.26 25.16 8.17
N LYS A 587 15.01 26.19 7.77
CA LYS A 587 14.54 27.57 7.91
C LYS A 587 13.48 27.81 6.84
N LEU A 588 12.19 27.78 7.23
CA LEU A 588 11.06 28.02 6.33
C LEU A 588 10.55 29.46 6.49
N SER A 589 10.38 30.18 5.39
CA SER A 589 9.63 31.43 5.31
C SER A 589 8.48 31.31 4.30
N VAL A 590 7.36 31.96 4.57
CA VAL A 590 6.21 32.01 3.66
C VAL A 590 5.88 33.47 3.40
N VAL A 591 5.89 33.88 2.13
CA VAL A 591 5.38 35.18 1.71
C VAL A 591 3.88 35.01 1.48
N GLU A 592 3.11 35.38 2.51
CA GLU A 592 1.65 35.25 2.52
C GLU A 592 1.02 36.08 1.38
N MET A 593 -0.17 35.70 0.94
CA MET A 593 -0.95 36.48 -0.01
C MET A 593 -1.67 37.62 0.69
N ASP A 594 -2.19 38.58 -0.07
CA ASP A 594 -3.24 39.48 0.42
C ASP A 594 -4.45 39.48 -0.52
N GLY A 595 -5.62 39.80 0.03
CA GLY A 595 -6.88 39.77 -0.72
C GLY A 595 -7.36 38.36 -1.13
N TRP A 596 -6.78 37.28 -0.59
CA TRP A 596 -7.33 35.92 -0.73
C TRP A 596 -8.03 35.50 0.56
N GLU A 597 -9.26 35.01 0.43
CA GLU A 597 -10.01 34.38 1.51
C GLU A 597 -10.24 32.90 1.20
N ARG A 598 -10.37 32.07 2.24
CA ARG A 598 -10.53 30.62 2.05
C ARG A 598 -11.78 30.24 1.27
N SER A 599 -12.79 31.10 1.22
CA SER A 599 -14.02 30.96 0.44
C SER A 599 -13.82 31.17 -1.06
N MET A 600 -12.75 31.85 -1.47
CA MET A 600 -12.55 32.22 -2.86
C MET A 600 -12.15 31.02 -3.72
N TRP A 601 -12.88 30.86 -4.83
CA TRP A 601 -12.45 30.10 -5.98
C TRP A 601 -11.41 30.89 -6.78
N PHE A 602 -10.64 30.17 -7.61
CA PHE A 602 -9.57 30.81 -8.37
C PHE A 602 -10.05 31.97 -9.25
N ASP A 603 -11.20 31.81 -9.92
CA ASP A 603 -11.80 32.82 -10.80
C ASP A 603 -12.22 34.10 -10.05
N GLN A 604 -12.43 34.03 -8.73
CA GLN A 604 -12.77 35.17 -7.89
C GLN A 604 -11.54 35.98 -7.44
N THR A 605 -10.33 35.45 -7.61
CA THR A 605 -9.08 36.12 -7.21
C THR A 605 -8.66 37.25 -8.15
N GLY A 606 -9.15 37.20 -9.40
CA GLY A 606 -8.71 38.08 -10.48
C GLY A 606 -7.28 37.79 -10.98
N LEU A 607 -6.66 36.68 -10.58
CA LEU A 607 -5.35 36.25 -11.10
C LEU A 607 -5.48 35.53 -12.46
N PRO A 608 -4.47 35.61 -13.33
CA PRO A 608 -4.47 34.85 -14.57
C PRO A 608 -4.33 33.35 -14.29
N TRP A 609 -5.17 32.53 -14.93
CA TRP A 609 -5.01 31.07 -14.90
C TRP A 609 -3.99 30.66 -15.97
N VAL A 610 -2.91 30.01 -15.52
CA VAL A 610 -1.95 29.34 -16.40
C VAL A 610 -2.02 27.84 -16.10
N ASN A 611 -2.19 27.03 -17.14
CA ASN A 611 -2.37 25.59 -17.04
C ASN A 611 -1.22 24.95 -16.23
N PRO A 612 -1.49 24.37 -15.05
CA PRO A 612 -0.44 23.75 -14.23
C PRO A 612 0.20 22.52 -14.87
N SER A 613 -0.51 21.85 -15.78
CA SER A 613 -0.02 20.71 -16.58
C SER A 613 -0.78 20.64 -17.92
N PRO A 614 -0.32 19.81 -18.88
CA PRO A 614 -0.97 19.68 -20.20
C PRO A 614 -2.44 19.25 -20.15
N ASN A 615 -2.86 18.59 -19.06
CA ASN A 615 -4.21 18.06 -18.88
C ASN A 615 -5.01 18.76 -17.76
N ILE A 616 -4.49 19.86 -17.20
CA ILE A 616 -5.23 20.75 -16.29
C ILE A 616 -5.24 22.15 -16.90
N ARG A 617 -6.23 22.38 -17.75
CA ARG A 617 -6.42 23.53 -18.64
C ARG A 617 -7.44 24.52 -18.11
N SER A 618 -8.18 24.15 -17.07
CA SER A 618 -9.14 25.04 -16.42
C SER A 618 -9.28 24.72 -14.92
N PRO A 619 -9.81 25.66 -14.12
CA PRO A 619 -10.20 25.38 -12.73
C PRO A 619 -11.25 24.27 -12.61
N LEU A 620 -12.10 24.09 -13.63
CA LEU A 620 -13.07 22.99 -13.69
C LEU A 620 -12.36 21.63 -13.77
N GLU A 621 -11.34 21.51 -14.62
CA GLU A 621 -10.55 20.29 -14.72
C GLU A 621 -9.78 20.01 -13.43
N ALA A 622 -9.25 21.04 -12.75
CA ALA A 622 -8.66 20.88 -11.42
C ALA A 622 -9.68 20.35 -10.39
N LEU A 623 -10.92 20.83 -10.43
CA LEU A 623 -12.00 20.37 -9.55
C LEU A 623 -12.31 18.90 -9.81
N LEU A 624 -12.54 18.52 -11.06
CA LEU A 624 -12.86 17.14 -11.42
C LEU A 624 -11.68 16.19 -11.19
N TYR A 625 -10.44 16.64 -11.44
CA TYR A 625 -9.22 15.86 -11.18
C TYR A 625 -9.13 15.36 -9.74
N SER A 626 -9.61 16.15 -8.76
CA SER A 626 -9.59 15.73 -7.35
C SER A 626 -10.32 14.41 -7.07
N GLY A 627 -11.26 14.01 -7.94
CA GLY A 627 -11.95 12.73 -7.87
C GLY A 627 -11.71 11.80 -9.06
N VAL A 628 -11.87 12.31 -10.28
CA VAL A 628 -11.67 11.55 -11.52
C VAL A 628 -10.21 11.11 -11.67
N GLY A 629 -9.26 11.88 -11.15
CA GLY A 629 -7.85 11.50 -11.11
C GLY A 629 -7.59 10.19 -10.38
N LEU A 630 -8.43 9.78 -9.41
CA LEU A 630 -8.34 8.46 -8.77
C LEU A 630 -8.57 7.32 -9.78
N LEU A 631 -9.44 7.53 -10.77
CA LEU A 631 -9.77 6.55 -11.80
C LEU A 631 -8.69 6.46 -12.88
N GLU A 632 -7.81 7.45 -12.99
CA GLU A 632 -6.69 7.45 -13.93
C GLU A 632 -5.73 6.26 -13.68
N ALA A 633 -5.61 5.80 -12.43
CA ALA A 633 -4.79 4.64 -12.11
C ALA A 633 -5.35 3.31 -12.66
N THR A 634 -6.58 3.29 -13.16
CA THR A 634 -7.28 2.09 -13.65
C THR A 634 -7.13 1.91 -15.17
N ASN A 635 -7.85 0.94 -15.72
CA ASN A 635 -7.95 0.76 -17.17
C ASN A 635 -9.09 1.58 -17.81
N LEU A 636 -9.32 2.80 -17.33
CA LEU A 636 -10.28 3.75 -17.90
C LEU A 636 -9.55 4.86 -18.63
N SER A 637 -10.13 5.35 -19.73
CA SER A 637 -9.80 6.68 -20.21
C SER A 637 -10.50 7.71 -19.33
N VAL A 638 -9.74 8.66 -18.80
CA VAL A 638 -10.24 9.84 -18.06
C VAL A 638 -10.22 11.10 -18.92
N GLY A 639 -10.30 10.96 -20.25
CA GLY A 639 -10.34 12.08 -21.19
C GLY A 639 -8.98 12.71 -21.54
N ARG A 640 -7.86 12.21 -21.02
CA ARG A 640 -6.53 12.58 -21.56
C ARG A 640 -6.46 12.25 -23.05
N GLY A 641 -5.84 13.13 -23.83
CA GLY A 641 -5.84 13.02 -25.30
C GLY A 641 -7.13 13.50 -25.96
N THR A 642 -8.05 14.13 -25.21
CA THR A 642 -9.22 14.84 -25.76
C THR A 642 -9.12 16.34 -25.46
N ASP A 643 -10.11 17.10 -25.94
CA ASP A 643 -10.23 18.52 -25.61
C ASP A 643 -10.68 18.76 -24.16
N THR A 644 -11.27 17.77 -23.50
CA THR A 644 -11.89 17.89 -22.17
C THR A 644 -11.38 16.80 -21.21
N PRO A 645 -10.09 16.80 -20.82
CA PRO A 645 -9.55 15.85 -19.85
C PRO A 645 -10.23 15.98 -18.49
N PHE A 646 -10.39 14.86 -17.80
CA PHE A 646 -11.10 14.68 -16.52
C PHE A 646 -12.60 15.02 -16.52
N GLU A 647 -13.12 15.66 -17.57
CA GLU A 647 -14.56 15.86 -17.77
C GLU A 647 -15.27 14.64 -18.35
N VAL A 648 -14.54 13.73 -18.99
CA VAL A 648 -15.09 12.49 -19.56
C VAL A 648 -14.39 11.27 -18.99
N VAL A 649 -15.16 10.21 -18.73
CA VAL A 649 -14.64 8.92 -18.28
C VAL A 649 -15.28 7.81 -19.08
N GLY A 650 -14.48 6.89 -19.61
CA GLY A 650 -15.01 5.80 -20.42
C GLY A 650 -14.02 4.69 -20.73
N ALA A 651 -14.53 3.65 -21.39
CA ALA A 651 -13.71 2.61 -22.02
C ALA A 651 -14.43 1.98 -23.23
N PRO A 652 -13.72 1.32 -24.16
CA PRO A 652 -14.32 0.67 -25.33
C PRO A 652 -15.34 -0.42 -24.98
N TRP A 653 -15.25 -1.00 -23.78
CA TRP A 653 -16.17 -2.03 -23.30
C TRP A 653 -17.47 -1.47 -22.70
N ILE A 654 -17.62 -0.14 -22.61
CA ILE A 654 -18.88 0.51 -22.22
C ILE A 654 -19.73 0.70 -23.47
N THR A 655 -20.52 -0.33 -23.81
CA THR A 655 -21.35 -0.34 -25.03
C THR A 655 -22.70 0.37 -24.86
N ASN A 656 -23.13 0.65 -23.63
CA ASN A 656 -24.35 1.41 -23.33
C ASN A 656 -24.06 2.66 -22.46
N PRO A 657 -23.52 3.74 -23.07
CA PRO A 657 -23.31 5.03 -22.39
C PRO A 657 -24.57 5.62 -21.76
N ALA A 658 -25.72 5.56 -22.46
CA ALA A 658 -26.99 6.10 -21.99
C ALA A 658 -27.43 5.44 -20.67
N GLY A 659 -27.45 4.10 -20.64
CA GLY A 659 -27.83 3.38 -19.43
C GLY A 659 -26.85 3.55 -18.26
N LEU A 660 -25.58 3.90 -18.52
CA LEU A 660 -24.62 4.25 -17.47
C LEU A 660 -24.92 5.66 -16.92
N ALA A 661 -25.15 6.64 -17.80
CA ALA A 661 -25.51 8.00 -17.42
C ALA A 661 -26.81 8.04 -16.62
N ASP A 662 -27.87 7.36 -17.07
CA ASP A 662 -29.16 7.30 -16.38
C ASP A 662 -29.02 6.72 -14.97
N ALA A 663 -28.22 5.66 -14.82
CA ALA A 663 -28.01 5.05 -13.51
C ALA A 663 -27.23 5.95 -12.56
N LEU A 664 -26.22 6.67 -13.05
CA LEU A 664 -25.51 7.65 -12.22
C LEU A 664 -26.40 8.83 -11.85
N ASN A 665 -27.20 9.34 -12.77
CA ASN A 665 -28.15 10.42 -12.51
C ASN A 665 -29.23 10.00 -11.50
N SER A 666 -29.66 8.73 -11.52
CA SER A 666 -30.64 8.19 -10.57
C SER A 666 -30.18 8.23 -9.11
N LEU A 667 -28.87 8.36 -8.86
CA LEU A 667 -28.30 8.48 -7.52
C LEU A 667 -28.46 9.88 -6.91
N GLY A 668 -28.85 10.88 -7.72
CA GLY A 668 -29.09 12.25 -7.24
C GLY A 668 -27.85 12.91 -6.62
N LEU A 669 -26.66 12.66 -7.17
CA LEU A 669 -25.42 13.26 -6.66
C LEU A 669 -25.46 14.78 -6.80
N ALA A 670 -25.21 15.49 -5.70
CA ALA A 670 -25.29 16.95 -5.67
C ALA A 670 -24.23 17.60 -6.59
N GLY A 671 -24.64 18.63 -7.33
CA GLY A 671 -23.76 19.46 -8.13
C GLY A 671 -23.17 18.82 -9.40
N VAL A 672 -23.64 17.63 -9.81
CA VAL A 672 -23.20 16.96 -11.03
C VAL A 672 -24.35 16.28 -11.78
N LEU A 673 -24.31 16.34 -13.10
CA LEU A 673 -25.10 15.50 -14.00
C LEU A 673 -24.17 14.70 -14.91
N PHE A 674 -24.61 13.53 -15.31
CA PHE A 674 -23.88 12.64 -16.22
C PHE A 674 -24.57 12.63 -17.57
N GLN A 675 -23.84 12.96 -18.63
CA GLN A 675 -24.32 12.86 -20.00
C GLN A 675 -23.64 11.69 -20.71
N PRO A 676 -24.38 10.86 -21.47
CA PRO A 676 -23.75 9.81 -22.26
C PRO A 676 -22.87 10.42 -23.34
N VAL A 677 -21.69 9.84 -23.57
CA VAL A 677 -20.76 10.32 -24.59
C VAL A 677 -20.03 9.16 -25.25
N ASN A 678 -19.74 9.33 -26.54
CA ASN A 678 -18.71 8.56 -27.24
C ASN A 678 -17.59 9.52 -27.63
N PHE A 679 -16.34 9.14 -27.36
CA PHE A 679 -15.17 9.97 -27.65
C PHE A 679 -13.99 9.11 -28.08
N GLN A 680 -13.01 9.69 -28.75
CA GLN A 680 -11.81 8.99 -29.20
C GLN A 680 -10.57 9.76 -28.73
N PRO A 681 -9.86 9.27 -27.70
CA PRO A 681 -8.60 9.86 -27.27
C PRO A 681 -7.56 9.83 -28.39
N THR A 682 -6.79 10.90 -28.55
CA THR A 682 -5.65 10.96 -29.48
C THR A 682 -4.35 10.46 -28.85
N ALA A 683 -4.29 10.38 -27.52
CA ALA A 683 -3.14 9.94 -26.74
C ALA A 683 -3.60 9.23 -25.44
N SER A 684 -2.66 8.67 -24.69
CA SER A 684 -2.92 7.96 -23.41
C SER A 684 -3.81 6.70 -23.58
N VAL A 685 -4.53 6.32 -22.53
CA VAL A 685 -5.35 5.11 -22.46
C VAL A 685 -6.43 5.12 -23.55
N TYR A 686 -6.45 4.05 -24.36
CA TYR A 686 -7.33 3.87 -25.53
C TYR A 686 -7.13 4.88 -26.67
N ALA A 687 -5.91 5.42 -26.84
CA ALA A 687 -5.56 6.24 -27.99
C ALA A 687 -5.97 5.58 -29.32
N GLY A 688 -6.66 6.36 -30.17
CA GLY A 688 -7.16 5.92 -31.47
C GLY A 688 -8.37 4.99 -31.43
N GLN A 689 -8.92 4.65 -30.26
CA GLN A 689 -10.10 3.78 -30.14
C GLN A 689 -11.34 4.58 -29.76
N MET A 690 -12.49 4.19 -30.31
CA MET A 690 -13.78 4.76 -29.88
C MET A 690 -14.11 4.26 -28.47
N VAL A 691 -14.42 5.20 -27.58
CA VAL A 691 -14.68 4.98 -26.17
C VAL A 691 -16.10 5.43 -25.85
N GLY A 692 -16.93 4.52 -25.31
CA GLY A 692 -18.20 4.86 -24.70
C GLY A 692 -18.02 5.24 -23.23
N GLY A 693 -18.84 6.15 -22.71
CA GLY A 693 -18.70 6.59 -21.33
C GLY A 693 -19.66 7.70 -20.92
N VAL A 694 -19.25 8.49 -19.93
CA VAL A 694 -20.01 9.63 -19.43
C VAL A 694 -19.18 10.89 -19.39
N ARG A 695 -19.80 12.02 -19.74
CA ARG A 695 -19.33 13.37 -19.45
C ARG A 695 -19.92 13.83 -18.12
N LEU A 696 -19.08 14.31 -17.22
CA LEU A 696 -19.46 14.91 -15.95
C LEU A 696 -19.73 16.40 -16.19
N VAL A 697 -20.98 16.82 -16.05
CA VAL A 697 -21.39 18.22 -16.14
C VAL A 697 -21.57 18.76 -14.73
N VAL A 698 -20.69 19.67 -14.31
CA VAL A 698 -20.81 20.33 -13.00
C VAL A 698 -21.95 21.34 -13.04
N THR A 699 -22.99 21.10 -12.26
CA THR A 699 -24.17 21.99 -12.15
C THR A 699 -24.08 22.94 -10.97
N ASP A 700 -23.34 22.56 -9.93
CA ASP A 700 -23.06 23.40 -8.77
C ASP A 700 -21.67 23.03 -8.20
N ARG A 701 -20.73 23.96 -8.34
CA ARG A 701 -19.34 23.78 -7.89
C ARG A 701 -19.17 23.80 -6.37
N GLU A 702 -20.11 24.37 -5.63
CA GLU A 702 -20.09 24.39 -4.15
C GLU A 702 -20.64 23.07 -3.58
N ALA A 703 -21.65 22.52 -4.23
CA ALA A 703 -22.30 21.29 -3.80
C ALA A 703 -21.52 20.03 -4.19
N ILE A 704 -20.84 20.02 -5.34
CA ILE A 704 -20.16 18.82 -5.84
C ILE A 704 -19.07 18.31 -4.88
N ARG A 705 -18.99 16.98 -4.77
CA ARG A 705 -17.94 16.24 -4.06
C ARG A 705 -17.24 15.28 -5.03
N PRO A 706 -16.23 15.75 -5.79
CA PRO A 706 -15.62 14.96 -6.86
C PRO A 706 -15.02 13.63 -6.41
N VAL A 707 -14.42 13.54 -5.22
CA VAL A 707 -13.90 12.26 -4.68
C VAL A 707 -15.04 11.27 -4.52
N SER A 708 -16.16 11.72 -3.96
CA SER A 708 -17.37 10.90 -3.83
C SER A 708 -17.95 10.52 -5.19
N VAL A 709 -17.96 11.44 -6.15
CA VAL A 709 -18.39 11.20 -7.53
C VAL A 709 -17.50 10.17 -8.22
N GLY A 710 -16.18 10.30 -8.15
CA GLY A 710 -15.22 9.38 -8.75
C GLY A 710 -15.32 7.97 -8.16
N LEU A 711 -15.43 7.86 -6.83
CA LEU A 711 -15.66 6.57 -6.16
C LEU A 711 -17.03 5.96 -6.53
N THR A 712 -18.07 6.77 -6.66
CA THR A 712 -19.41 6.31 -7.07
C THR A 712 -19.41 5.82 -8.51
N LEU A 713 -18.79 6.57 -9.42
CA LEU A 713 -18.62 6.18 -10.82
C LEU A 713 -17.83 4.88 -10.94
N GLY A 714 -16.69 4.78 -10.24
CA GLY A 714 -15.90 3.56 -10.19
C GLY A 714 -16.70 2.38 -9.64
N ARG A 715 -17.55 2.59 -8.63
CA ARG A 715 -18.41 1.54 -8.07
C ARG A 715 -19.46 1.07 -9.07
N MET A 716 -20.15 2.01 -9.72
CA MET A 716 -21.12 1.70 -10.77
C MET A 716 -20.49 0.91 -11.92
N LEU A 717 -19.25 1.24 -12.29
CA LEU A 717 -18.50 0.50 -13.31
C LEU A 717 -18.08 -0.89 -12.84
N LEU A 718 -17.69 -1.04 -11.57
CA LEU A 718 -17.39 -2.34 -10.98
C LEU A 718 -18.62 -3.25 -10.95
N ASP A 719 -19.80 -2.70 -10.65
CA ASP A 719 -21.05 -3.47 -10.61
C ASP A 719 -21.53 -3.86 -12.02
N ARG A 720 -21.38 -2.98 -13.01
CA ARG A 720 -21.87 -3.21 -14.38
C ARG A 720 -20.89 -3.97 -15.28
N TYR A 721 -19.59 -3.81 -15.05
CA TYR A 721 -18.53 -4.37 -15.90
C TYR A 721 -17.46 -5.11 -15.08
N PRO A 722 -17.85 -6.06 -14.20
CA PRO A 722 -16.93 -6.71 -13.25
C PRO A 722 -15.82 -7.53 -13.93
N ALA A 723 -16.03 -7.96 -15.18
CA ALA A 723 -15.03 -8.72 -15.92
C ALA A 723 -13.97 -7.84 -16.59
N GLN A 724 -14.30 -6.59 -16.88
CA GLN A 724 -13.47 -5.68 -17.66
C GLN A 724 -12.79 -4.63 -16.77
N PHE A 725 -13.50 -4.07 -15.80
CA PHE A 725 -12.98 -2.99 -14.97
C PHE A 725 -11.96 -3.50 -13.95
N ARG A 726 -10.80 -2.81 -13.86
CA ARG A 726 -9.69 -3.17 -12.97
C ARG A 726 -9.45 -2.05 -11.94
N PRO A 727 -10.22 -2.01 -10.85
CA PRO A 727 -10.20 -0.89 -9.90
C PRO A 727 -9.02 -0.87 -8.95
N ALA A 728 -8.30 -1.98 -8.78
CA ALA A 728 -7.41 -2.17 -7.64
C ALA A 728 -6.29 -1.11 -7.53
N ALA A 729 -5.89 -0.53 -8.65
CA ALA A 729 -4.86 0.50 -8.71
C ALA A 729 -5.32 1.87 -8.18
N ILE A 730 -6.62 2.09 -7.95
CA ILE A 730 -7.15 3.26 -7.21
C ILE A 730 -6.43 3.41 -5.87
N GLN A 731 -6.08 2.32 -5.20
CA GLN A 731 -5.32 2.33 -3.93
C GLN A 731 -4.02 3.14 -4.00
N ASN A 732 -3.36 3.19 -5.17
CA ASN A 732 -2.09 3.90 -5.34
C ASN A 732 -2.24 5.42 -5.19
N LEU A 733 -3.44 5.95 -5.45
CA LEU A 733 -3.77 7.37 -5.35
C LEU A 733 -4.71 7.68 -4.18
N LEU A 734 -5.63 6.77 -3.84
CA LEU A 734 -6.55 6.88 -2.71
C LEU A 734 -5.84 6.70 -1.36
N VAL A 735 -4.89 5.76 -1.30
CA VAL A 735 -3.98 5.54 -0.16
C VAL A 735 -4.71 5.39 1.19
N ASN A 736 -5.91 4.83 1.18
CA ASN A 736 -6.69 4.55 2.39
C ASN A 736 -7.35 3.18 2.25
N ARG A 737 -6.90 2.23 3.07
CA ARG A 737 -7.36 0.84 2.99
C ARG A 737 -8.84 0.72 3.27
N SER A 738 -9.36 1.39 4.29
CA SER A 738 -10.77 1.28 4.71
C SER A 738 -11.74 1.72 3.62
N THR A 739 -11.48 2.88 2.99
CA THR A 739 -12.28 3.35 1.86
C THR A 739 -12.14 2.41 0.66
N MET A 740 -10.92 1.93 0.35
CA MET A 740 -10.71 0.99 -0.75
C MET A 740 -11.41 -0.36 -0.52
N TRP A 741 -11.44 -0.83 0.72
CA TRP A 741 -12.18 -2.04 1.10
C TRP A 741 -13.68 -1.84 0.90
N SER A 742 -14.24 -0.74 1.41
CA SER A 742 -15.63 -0.39 1.17
C SER A 742 -15.94 -0.32 -0.33
N PHE A 743 -15.03 0.21 -1.13
CA PHE A 743 -15.18 0.30 -2.58
C PHE A 743 -15.20 -1.09 -3.23
N LEU A 744 -14.25 -1.97 -2.89
CA LEU A 744 -14.10 -3.28 -3.53
C LEU A 744 -15.20 -4.26 -3.14
N ARG A 745 -15.68 -4.22 -1.89
CA ARG A 745 -16.83 -5.02 -1.42
C ARG A 745 -18.16 -4.51 -1.96
N GLY A 746 -18.26 -3.19 -2.06
CA GLY A 746 -19.48 -2.42 -2.27
C GLY A 746 -20.66 -2.83 -1.43
N ASP A 747 -20.41 -2.78 -0.14
CA ASP A 747 -20.95 -1.72 0.69
C ASP A 747 -21.70 -0.60 -0.09
N SER A 748 -22.84 -0.17 0.45
CA SER A 748 -23.64 0.90 -0.13
C SER A 748 -22.81 2.17 -0.36
N LEU A 749 -23.20 2.98 -1.36
CA LEU A 749 -22.54 4.25 -1.65
C LEU A 749 -22.47 5.16 -0.42
N THR A 750 -23.52 5.19 0.39
CA THR A 750 -23.55 5.92 1.67
C THR A 750 -22.45 5.45 2.62
N ARG A 751 -22.23 4.13 2.72
CA ARG A 751 -21.18 3.56 3.58
C ARG A 751 -19.79 3.84 3.02
N LEU A 752 -19.61 3.77 1.71
CA LEU A 752 -18.36 4.15 1.03
C LEU A 752 -18.01 5.62 1.28
N GLN A 753 -19.00 6.52 1.16
CA GLN A 753 -18.83 7.94 1.46
C GLN A 753 -18.51 8.19 2.93
N LYS A 754 -19.19 7.50 3.87
CA LYS A 754 -18.86 7.57 5.31
C LYS A 754 -17.40 7.20 5.58
N TRP A 755 -16.89 6.13 4.96
CA TRP A 755 -15.49 5.74 5.10
C TRP A 755 -14.52 6.75 4.48
N ALA A 756 -14.87 7.31 3.33
CA ALA A 756 -14.05 8.35 2.69
C ALA A 756 -13.95 9.61 3.56
N GLU A 757 -14.92 9.90 4.41
CA GLU A 757 -14.98 11.12 5.20
C GLU A 757 -14.65 10.92 6.69
N ALA A 758 -14.36 9.68 7.13
CA ALA A 758 -14.25 9.30 8.54
C ALA A 758 -13.26 10.16 9.34
N ASP A 759 -12.09 10.46 8.76
CA ASP A 759 -11.02 11.20 9.44
C ASP A 759 -11.04 12.71 9.17
N ARG A 760 -12.04 13.21 8.42
CA ARG A 760 -12.08 14.61 7.98
C ARG A 760 -12.14 15.58 9.15
N ALA A 761 -12.97 15.32 10.16
CA ALA A 761 -13.10 16.21 11.32
C ALA A 761 -11.78 16.33 12.09
N SER A 762 -11.10 15.21 12.30
CA SER A 762 -9.77 15.16 12.92
C SER A 762 -8.76 15.96 12.10
N PHE A 763 -8.76 15.81 10.77
CA PHE A 763 -7.88 16.60 9.90
C PHE A 763 -8.20 18.10 9.93
N LEU A 764 -9.48 18.50 9.95
CA LEU A 764 -9.88 19.90 10.05
C LEU A 764 -9.38 20.55 11.34
N GLN A 765 -9.46 19.84 12.46
CA GLN A 765 -8.89 20.29 13.73
C GLN A 765 -7.37 20.37 13.67
N ARG A 766 -6.72 19.34 13.12
CA ARG A 766 -5.26 19.28 12.99
C ARG A 766 -4.70 20.41 12.13
N ARG A 767 -5.33 20.71 10.99
CA ARG A 767 -4.85 21.72 10.05
C ARG A 767 -4.97 23.15 10.57
N ALA A 768 -5.89 23.40 11.51
CA ALA A 768 -6.21 24.73 12.03
C ALA A 768 -4.96 25.46 12.57
N SER A 769 -4.01 24.72 13.18
CA SER A 769 -2.76 25.26 13.71
C SER A 769 -1.76 25.75 12.65
N TYR A 770 -2.02 25.46 11.38
CA TYR A 770 -1.10 25.79 10.27
C TYR A 770 -1.71 26.76 9.26
N LEU A 771 -2.99 27.11 9.42
CA LEU A 771 -3.67 28.01 8.51
C LEU A 771 -3.08 29.44 8.64
N ILE A 772 -2.97 30.11 7.50
CA ILE A 772 -2.50 31.49 7.38
C ILE A 772 -3.72 32.40 7.15
N TYR A 773 -4.66 31.93 6.32
CA TYR A 773 -5.78 32.72 5.84
C TYR A 773 -7.07 32.41 6.60
N LYS A 774 -8.00 33.37 6.61
CA LYS A 774 -9.30 33.26 7.27
C LYS A 774 -10.34 32.55 6.41
#